data_AF-A0A2E5VN88-F1
#
_entry.id   AF-A0A2E5VN88-F1
#
_cell.length_a   1.000
_cell.length_b   1.000
_cell.length_c   1.000
_cell.angle_alpha   90.00
_cell.angle_beta   90.00
_cell.angle_gamma   90.00
#
_symmetry.space_group_name_H-M   'P 1'
#
loop_
_entity.id
_entity.type
_entity.pdbx_description
1 polymer ?
#
loop_
_entity_poly.entity_id
_entity_poly.type
_entity_poly.pdbx_seq_one_letter_code
_entity_poly.pdbx_strand_id
1 'polypeptide(L)'
;MPRSIPPPPASSLLLAEIKFSIILTRKPAANHQGQPYHKLINQTGREMKSNTINSKLWKGSRRLSILAAAFVAVSAGPRLEASDVMFVLDASGSMRQTTADGVVRINAAKQAFAPLTETFSEEQVALMIFGHRKSPKQPGACQDIEVAIPFGPMEPNRFRSRVNSVKALGNTPLASSLLLAKDHLLSLDRDSQKAVIVLTDGNETCGGDPAAAAAMLAQLGINVKVHVVGFAVNPGEEAQLVSIAAAGGGEYVSAHNAEKLKQVLPEIVKTALLTSEDTELERAEVFRETFDGDELGAHWEVLNPDDSRYAPVDGKLLVLTQFVAPWQDNENIANFIRTTEPVQARDYEVEATISLRRTMQHHGAALLLHEDADNYLELAAYSDEHGNNLKRVLRFTKSVQGKKGHFYYDMGNGAAESVEELPVKLVKRGVIFTAWVELPKRDSDEKVWVAIGRHGVPGLDKPHLALKAANGENDHYGSGKVSETEVNFDDIVVTSSVWETKLIGGDSSEASFTTDFDNLEAFSNDFTIVNHEDSHLALDRGLNIVSQYGAAGDEENPIKNFALLNKSLPEGDWDAEVQVSFQLSSQKPQIGLVLFEDDANFLLLGRYGKDHGYNVRRQDVFRKFTRGTDSPIEGGVYRAYSERAPQTHLFKIEKRGRKYTGKIFTPNEETGEHEWLTIGEQTVLRINGKLGLVAHNLGTDHYGSGPAHEVVARFERLRVIPR
;
A
#
# COMPACT_ATOMS: atom_id res chain seq x y z
N MET A 1 41.00 -45.22 -45.92
CA MET A 1 39.77 -45.58 -46.64
C MET A 1 38.59 -44.91 -45.94
N PRO A 2 37.63 -44.39 -46.72
CA PRO A 2 36.99 -43.08 -46.50
C PRO A 2 35.45 -43.21 -46.35
N ARG A 3 34.66 -42.18 -46.05
CA ARG A 3 34.08 -41.16 -46.97
C ARG A 3 33.09 -40.31 -46.14
N SER A 4 33.17 -38.98 -46.05
CA SER A 4 33.02 -37.86 -47.01
C SER A 4 31.62 -37.20 -46.98
N ILE A 5 31.63 -35.94 -46.51
CA ILE A 5 30.73 -34.76 -46.62
C ILE A 5 30.22 -34.46 -48.07
N PRO A 6 29.37 -33.43 -48.43
CA PRO A 6 28.24 -32.66 -47.83
C PRO A 6 27.00 -32.51 -48.83
N PRO A 7 26.26 -31.36 -49.04
CA PRO A 7 24.79 -31.21 -48.85
C PRO A 7 23.97 -30.76 -50.13
N PRO A 8 22.92 -29.90 -50.05
CA PRO A 8 21.49 -30.08 -50.46
C PRO A 8 21.15 -29.54 -51.89
N PRO A 9 19.86 -29.47 -52.36
CA PRO A 9 19.06 -28.23 -52.14
C PRO A 9 17.49 -28.32 -52.21
N ALA A 10 16.87 -27.22 -51.75
CA ALA A 10 15.73 -26.45 -52.31
C ALA A 10 14.22 -26.85 -52.15
N SER A 11 13.50 -25.95 -51.45
CA SER A 11 12.20 -25.30 -51.81
C SER A 11 10.91 -26.15 -51.74
N SER A 12 9.74 -25.70 -51.25
CA SER A 12 9.14 -24.36 -51.05
C SER A 12 7.76 -24.45 -50.37
N LEU A 13 7.39 -23.38 -49.63
CA LEU A 13 6.06 -22.75 -49.49
C LEU A 13 4.91 -23.40 -48.66
N LEU A 14 4.58 -22.69 -47.55
CA LEU A 14 3.26 -22.20 -47.08
C LEU A 14 2.04 -23.15 -47.07
N LEU A 15 1.47 -23.41 -45.89
CA LEU A 15 0.36 -22.62 -45.31
C LEU A 15 -0.08 -23.21 -43.95
N ALA A 16 -0.50 -22.30 -43.07
CA ALA A 16 -0.94 -22.52 -41.70
C ALA A 16 -2.25 -23.31 -41.57
N GLU A 17 -2.37 -24.11 -40.50
CA GLU A 17 -3.55 -24.15 -39.62
C GLU A 17 -3.20 -24.98 -38.36
N ILE A 18 -2.90 -24.28 -37.25
CA ILE A 18 -2.72 -24.89 -35.94
C ILE A 18 -4.11 -25.05 -35.32
N LYS A 19 -4.62 -26.29 -35.24
CA LYS A 19 -5.72 -26.65 -34.33
C LYS A 19 -5.11 -27.23 -33.05
N PHE A 20 -5.19 -26.47 -31.97
CA PHE A 20 -4.95 -26.97 -30.61
C PHE A 20 -6.05 -27.99 -30.25
N SER A 21 -5.67 -29.25 -30.13
CA SER A 21 -6.46 -30.27 -29.42
C SER A 21 -5.82 -30.50 -28.06
N ILE A 22 -6.49 -30.03 -27.01
CA ILE A 22 -6.14 -30.28 -25.61
C ILE A 22 -6.38 -31.76 -25.31
N ILE A 23 -5.29 -32.48 -24.99
CA ILE A 23 -5.31 -33.83 -24.45
C ILE A 23 -5.52 -33.71 -22.93
N LEU A 24 -6.75 -33.96 -22.48
CA LEU A 24 -7.05 -34.22 -21.07
C LEU A 24 -6.93 -35.73 -20.80
N THR A 25 -5.83 -36.14 -20.18
CA THR A 25 -5.72 -37.49 -19.58
C THR A 25 -6.47 -37.52 -18.25
N ARG A 26 -7.61 -38.23 -18.21
CA ARG A 26 -8.20 -38.78 -16.98
C ARG A 26 -8.11 -40.30 -17.03
N LYS A 27 -7.59 -40.92 -15.97
CA LYS A 27 -7.90 -42.31 -15.59
C LYS A 27 -9.00 -42.27 -14.51
N PRO A 28 -9.99 -43.16 -14.57
CA PRO A 28 -9.90 -44.40 -13.78
C PRO A 28 -10.33 -45.67 -14.53
N ALA A 29 -9.83 -46.81 -14.04
CA ALA A 29 -10.26 -48.18 -14.37
C ALA A 29 -11.67 -48.46 -13.77
N ALA A 30 -12.49 -49.44 -14.18
CA ALA A 30 -12.31 -50.66 -14.94
C ALA A 30 -13.66 -51.14 -15.55
N ASN A 31 -13.56 -51.94 -16.63
CA ASN A 31 -14.46 -52.92 -17.28
C ASN A 31 -15.91 -53.09 -16.75
N HIS A 32 -16.95 -53.27 -17.58
CA HIS A 32 -17.17 -54.44 -18.45
C HIS A 32 -18.43 -54.25 -19.35
N GLN A 33 -18.32 -54.76 -20.59
CA GLN A 33 -19.36 -55.40 -21.42
C GLN A 33 -20.56 -54.60 -21.97
N GLY A 34 -20.55 -54.45 -23.31
CA GLY A 34 -21.60 -55.02 -24.15
C GLY A 34 -22.83 -54.17 -24.50
N GLN A 35 -22.70 -53.39 -25.58
CA GLN A 35 -23.65 -53.11 -26.69
C GLN A 35 -24.95 -53.99 -26.83
N PRO A 36 -25.94 -53.71 -27.75
CA PRO A 36 -26.27 -52.52 -28.58
C PRO A 36 -27.82 -52.28 -28.86
N TYR A 37 -28.13 -51.32 -29.76
CA TYR A 37 -29.26 -51.19 -30.75
C TYR A 37 -30.46 -50.21 -30.56
N HIS A 38 -30.45 -49.15 -31.40
CA HIS A 38 -31.49 -48.62 -32.32
C HIS A 38 -32.95 -48.37 -31.88
N LYS A 39 -33.47 -47.12 -32.08
CA LYS A 39 -34.33 -46.70 -33.23
C LYS A 39 -34.92 -45.27 -33.09
N LEU A 40 -34.68 -44.47 -34.13
CA LEU A 40 -35.55 -43.56 -34.90
C LEU A 40 -36.93 -43.05 -34.35
N ILE A 41 -37.12 -41.71 -34.48
CA ILE A 41 -38.27 -40.96 -35.11
C ILE A 41 -39.58 -40.86 -34.26
N ASN A 42 -40.33 -39.76 -34.07
CA ASN A 42 -40.63 -38.51 -34.83
C ASN A 42 -41.26 -37.43 -33.89
N GLN A 43 -40.96 -36.13 -34.08
CA GLN A 43 -41.79 -35.04 -34.68
C GLN A 43 -43.13 -34.60 -34.04
N THR A 44 -43.26 -33.28 -33.84
CA THR A 44 -44.30 -32.35 -34.37
C THR A 44 -43.70 -30.92 -34.27
N GLY A 45 -43.79 -29.94 -35.17
CA GLY A 45 -44.56 -29.74 -36.39
C GLY A 45 -45.36 -28.42 -36.31
N ARG A 46 -44.90 -27.32 -36.94
CA ARG A 46 -45.78 -26.24 -37.45
C ARG A 46 -45.09 -25.41 -38.54
N GLU A 47 -45.73 -25.40 -39.72
CA GLU A 47 -45.37 -24.73 -40.96
C GLU A 47 -45.69 -23.22 -40.95
N MET A 48 -45.00 -22.42 -41.78
CA MET A 48 -45.63 -21.78 -42.95
C MET A 48 -44.59 -21.24 -43.94
N LYS A 49 -44.94 -21.34 -45.23
CA LYS A 49 -44.10 -21.31 -46.44
C LYS A 49 -43.82 -19.90 -46.99
N SER A 50 -42.69 -19.78 -47.68
CA SER A 50 -42.35 -18.69 -48.61
C SER A 50 -43.07 -18.82 -49.96
N ASN A 51 -43.11 -17.75 -50.76
CA ASN A 51 -42.99 -17.88 -52.22
C ASN A 51 -42.33 -16.67 -52.89
N THR A 52 -41.48 -17.03 -53.84
CA THR A 52 -40.51 -16.33 -54.70
C THR A 52 -41.11 -15.40 -55.77
N ILE A 53 -40.44 -14.28 -56.13
CA ILE A 53 -40.49 -13.68 -57.49
C ILE A 53 -39.11 -13.09 -57.90
N ASN A 54 -38.82 -13.26 -59.19
CA ASN A 54 -37.62 -12.97 -59.99
C ASN A 54 -37.23 -11.49 -60.24
N SER A 55 -35.98 -11.36 -60.71
CA SER A 55 -35.22 -10.25 -61.31
C SER A 55 -35.93 -9.25 -62.28
N LYS A 56 -35.57 -7.95 -62.19
CA LYS A 56 -35.05 -7.08 -63.30
C LYS A 56 -34.91 -5.58 -62.91
N LEU A 57 -33.72 -5.03 -63.19
CA LEU A 57 -33.30 -3.67 -63.65
C LEU A 57 -34.13 -2.37 -63.38
N TRP A 58 -33.41 -1.41 -62.78
CA TRP A 58 -33.23 0.03 -63.14
C TRP A 58 -34.34 1.08 -62.87
N LYS A 59 -34.11 1.96 -61.89
CA LYS A 59 -33.97 3.45 -62.00
C LYS A 59 -34.30 4.16 -60.68
N GLY A 60 -33.52 5.20 -60.36
CA GLY A 60 -34.06 6.39 -59.68
C GLY A 60 -33.75 6.51 -58.19
N SER A 61 -32.75 7.33 -57.92
CA SER A 61 -32.42 7.99 -56.65
C SER A 61 -33.63 8.49 -55.86
N ARG A 62 -33.69 8.20 -54.55
CA ARG A 62 -34.21 9.12 -53.51
C ARG A 62 -33.83 8.64 -52.10
N ARG A 63 -33.33 9.61 -51.34
CA ARG A 63 -32.94 9.65 -49.93
C ARG A 63 -33.72 8.69 -49.01
N LEU A 64 -33.02 7.91 -48.21
CA LEU A 64 -33.57 7.23 -47.04
C LEU A 64 -32.96 7.84 -45.78
N SER A 65 -33.79 8.56 -45.03
CA SER A 65 -33.53 8.97 -43.65
C SER A 65 -33.40 7.72 -42.80
N ILE A 66 -32.24 7.52 -42.18
CA ILE A 66 -32.05 6.49 -41.14
C ILE A 66 -32.63 7.07 -39.85
N LEU A 67 -33.75 6.51 -39.38
CA LEU A 67 -34.16 6.63 -37.99
C LEU A 67 -33.10 5.91 -37.14
N ALA A 68 -32.22 6.67 -36.50
CA ALA A 68 -31.39 6.17 -35.42
C ALA A 68 -32.30 5.93 -34.20
N ALA A 69 -32.59 4.66 -33.91
CA ALA A 69 -33.12 4.29 -32.60
C ALA A 69 -31.98 4.47 -31.59
N ALA A 70 -32.06 5.54 -30.78
CA ALA A 70 -31.19 5.73 -29.65
C ALA A 70 -31.45 4.60 -28.63
N PHE A 71 -30.57 3.60 -28.60
CA PHE A 71 -30.41 2.77 -27.43
C PHE A 71 -29.85 3.66 -26.32
N VAL A 72 -30.71 4.08 -25.39
CA VAL A 72 -30.25 4.54 -24.09
C VAL A 72 -29.74 3.28 -23.38
N ALA A 73 -28.43 3.04 -23.50
CA ALA A 73 -27.74 2.18 -22.56
C ALA A 73 -27.85 2.88 -21.20
N VAL A 74 -28.67 2.33 -20.31
CA VAL A 74 -28.56 2.66 -18.89
C VAL A 74 -27.21 2.08 -18.47
N SER A 75 -26.18 2.92 -18.49
CA SER A 75 -24.91 2.64 -17.82
C SER A 75 -25.24 2.49 -16.34
N ALA A 76 -25.20 1.26 -15.82
CA ALA A 76 -24.94 1.07 -14.42
C ALA A 76 -23.57 1.73 -14.17
N GLY A 77 -23.56 2.84 -13.43
CA GLY A 77 -22.32 3.50 -13.04
C GLY A 77 -21.45 2.55 -12.20
N PRO A 78 -20.15 2.85 -12.06
CA PRO A 78 -19.29 2.09 -11.17
C PRO A 78 -19.91 2.08 -9.76
N ARG A 79 -19.92 0.91 -9.16
CA ARG A 79 -20.38 0.69 -7.79
C ARG A 79 -19.31 1.23 -6.84
N LEU A 80 -19.71 1.99 -5.83
CA LEU A 80 -18.84 2.34 -4.71
C LEU A 80 -18.58 1.04 -3.93
N GLU A 81 -17.44 0.40 -4.16
CA GLU A 81 -17.07 -0.84 -3.45
C GLU A 81 -16.71 -0.49 -1.99
N ALA A 82 -17.50 -1.05 -1.07
CA ALA A 82 -17.40 -0.77 0.35
C ALA A 82 -16.42 -1.75 1.03
N SER A 83 -15.78 -1.33 2.12
CA SER A 83 -14.80 -2.15 2.85
C SER A 83 -15.33 -3.52 3.29
N ASP A 84 -14.70 -4.60 2.84
CA ASP A 84 -15.01 -5.99 3.20
C ASP A 84 -14.46 -6.33 4.59
N VAL A 85 -15.33 -6.72 5.52
CA VAL A 85 -14.96 -6.92 6.92
C VAL A 85 -15.05 -8.39 7.31
N MET A 86 -13.94 -8.96 7.77
CA MET A 86 -13.93 -10.24 8.47
C MET A 86 -13.78 -10.02 9.97
N PHE A 87 -14.81 -10.39 10.73
CA PHE A 87 -14.71 -10.49 12.17
C PHE A 87 -14.07 -11.81 12.58
N VAL A 88 -13.11 -11.77 13.50
CA VAL A 88 -12.53 -12.95 14.13
C VAL A 88 -12.88 -12.91 15.62
N LEU A 89 -13.80 -13.79 16.04
CA LEU A 89 -14.31 -13.88 17.40
C LEU A 89 -13.61 -14.98 18.20
N ASP A 90 -12.96 -14.57 19.28
CA ASP A 90 -12.46 -15.45 20.31
C ASP A 90 -13.59 -16.08 21.13
N ALA A 91 -13.63 -17.42 21.13
CA ALA A 91 -14.48 -18.21 22.01
C ALA A 91 -13.66 -19.26 22.76
N SER A 92 -12.42 -18.92 23.12
CA SER A 92 -11.56 -19.74 23.97
C SER A 92 -12.13 -19.88 25.39
N GLY A 93 -11.55 -20.78 26.19
CA GLY A 93 -12.02 -21.09 27.53
C GLY A 93 -12.00 -19.91 28.50
N SER A 94 -11.10 -18.92 28.30
CA SER A 94 -10.99 -17.69 29.10
C SER A 94 -12.20 -16.78 28.92
N MET A 95 -12.86 -16.82 27.77
CA MET A 95 -14.09 -16.05 27.51
C MET A 95 -15.30 -16.49 28.37
N ARG A 96 -15.16 -17.53 29.20
CA ARG A 96 -16.12 -17.89 30.27
C ARG A 96 -15.91 -17.12 31.57
N GLN A 97 -14.79 -16.43 31.72
CA GLN A 97 -14.54 -15.59 32.87
C GLN A 97 -15.48 -14.39 32.87
N THR A 98 -15.58 -13.77 34.05
CA THR A 98 -16.40 -12.60 34.27
C THR A 98 -15.54 -11.35 34.21
N THR A 99 -16.05 -10.31 33.56
CA THR A 99 -15.51 -8.95 33.59
C THR A 99 -15.60 -8.35 35.01
N ALA A 100 -14.92 -7.23 35.24
CA ALA A 100 -14.94 -6.55 36.54
C ALA A 100 -16.35 -6.13 36.99
N ASP A 101 -17.27 -5.86 36.05
CA ASP A 101 -18.66 -5.48 36.24
C ASP A 101 -19.64 -6.67 36.33
N GLY A 102 -19.14 -7.91 36.40
CA GLY A 102 -19.97 -9.08 36.67
C GLY A 102 -20.57 -9.75 35.42
N VAL A 103 -20.19 -9.34 34.21
CA VAL A 103 -20.69 -9.91 32.95
C VAL A 103 -19.75 -10.98 32.41
N VAL A 104 -20.26 -12.15 32.04
CA VAL A 104 -19.47 -13.20 31.37
C VAL A 104 -18.94 -12.66 30.04
N ARG A 105 -17.63 -12.77 29.78
CA ARG A 105 -16.96 -12.14 28.64
C ARG A 105 -17.60 -12.51 27.29
N ILE A 106 -17.89 -13.78 27.04
CA ILE A 106 -18.55 -14.19 25.78
C ILE A 106 -19.95 -13.58 25.60
N ASN A 107 -20.68 -13.32 26.70
CA ASN A 107 -21.98 -12.66 26.63
C ASN A 107 -21.84 -11.17 26.32
N ALA A 108 -20.81 -10.51 26.87
CA ALA A 108 -20.49 -9.13 26.53
C ALA A 108 -20.15 -8.98 25.05
N ALA A 109 -19.31 -9.88 24.50
CA ALA A 109 -19.00 -9.92 23.07
C ALA A 109 -20.27 -10.06 22.22
N LYS A 110 -21.15 -11.01 22.54
CA LYS A 110 -22.44 -11.19 21.83
C LYS A 110 -23.29 -9.93 21.83
N GLN A 111 -23.35 -9.23 22.96
CA GLN A 111 -24.10 -7.97 23.07
C GLN A 111 -23.47 -6.85 22.24
N ALA A 112 -22.14 -6.78 22.17
CA ALA A 112 -21.42 -5.77 21.38
C ALA A 112 -21.57 -5.97 19.87
N PHE A 113 -21.72 -7.22 19.40
CA PHE A 113 -21.98 -7.51 17.98
C PHE A 113 -23.41 -7.18 17.52
N ALA A 114 -24.39 -7.12 18.43
CA ALA A 114 -25.79 -6.91 18.07
C ALA A 114 -26.08 -5.60 17.29
N PRO A 115 -25.56 -4.42 17.70
CA PRO A 115 -25.78 -3.17 16.96
C PRO A 115 -25.02 -3.11 15.62
N LEU A 116 -23.92 -3.86 15.45
CA LEU A 116 -23.08 -3.78 14.24
C LEU A 116 -23.81 -4.16 12.95
N THR A 117 -24.83 -5.03 13.05
CA THR A 117 -25.55 -5.47 11.87
C THR A 117 -26.32 -4.36 11.15
N GLU A 118 -26.46 -3.19 11.79
CA GLU A 118 -27.10 -2.00 11.25
C GLU A 118 -26.09 -1.00 10.64
N THR A 119 -24.78 -1.27 10.78
CA THR A 119 -23.70 -0.40 10.30
C THR A 119 -23.38 -0.61 8.82
N PHE A 120 -23.62 -1.82 8.30
CA PHE A 120 -23.24 -2.21 6.95
C PHE A 120 -24.41 -2.07 5.97
N SER A 121 -24.15 -1.50 4.80
CA SER A 121 -25.15 -1.33 3.73
C SER A 121 -24.77 -2.05 2.45
N GLU A 122 -23.50 -2.01 2.04
CA GLU A 122 -23.03 -2.55 0.75
C GLU A 122 -21.84 -3.51 0.91
N GLU A 123 -21.15 -3.47 2.04
CA GLU A 123 -19.95 -4.22 2.41
C GLU A 123 -20.17 -5.74 2.45
N GLN A 124 -19.17 -6.54 2.07
CA GLN A 124 -19.18 -7.98 2.37
C GLN A 124 -18.70 -8.21 3.80
N VAL A 125 -19.48 -8.98 4.56
CA VAL A 125 -19.14 -9.30 5.95
C VAL A 125 -18.98 -10.80 6.15
N ALA A 126 -17.87 -11.19 6.77
CA ALA A 126 -17.59 -12.55 7.19
C ALA A 126 -17.45 -12.64 8.73
N LEU A 127 -17.73 -13.82 9.27
CA LEU A 127 -17.53 -14.14 10.69
C LEU A 127 -16.73 -15.43 10.80
N MET A 128 -15.50 -15.30 11.31
CA MET A 128 -14.66 -16.40 11.76
C MET A 128 -14.75 -16.52 13.28
N ILE A 129 -14.76 -17.74 13.79
CA ILE A 129 -14.87 -18.05 15.22
C ILE A 129 -13.89 -19.17 15.55
N PHE A 130 -13.06 -18.98 16.57
CA PHE A 130 -12.16 -20.03 17.05
C PHE A 130 -12.49 -20.48 18.48
N GLY A 131 -12.10 -21.71 18.82
CA GLY A 131 -12.22 -22.26 20.17
C GLY A 131 -13.64 -22.60 20.63
N HIS A 132 -14.65 -22.57 19.75
CA HIS A 132 -16.05 -22.66 20.18
C HIS A 132 -16.67 -24.07 20.20
N ARG A 133 -15.95 -25.11 19.77
CA ARG A 133 -16.47 -26.50 19.63
C ARG A 133 -15.69 -27.51 20.45
N LYS A 134 -14.40 -27.31 20.64
CA LYS A 134 -13.50 -28.25 21.33
C LYS A 134 -12.97 -27.68 22.64
N SER A 135 -12.85 -28.51 23.66
CA SER A 135 -12.20 -28.11 24.91
C SER A 135 -10.66 -28.12 24.78
N PRO A 136 -9.90 -27.43 25.64
CA PRO A 136 -8.45 -27.24 25.50
C PRO A 136 -7.66 -28.55 25.46
N LYS A 137 -8.21 -29.60 26.09
CA LYS A 137 -7.60 -30.93 26.20
C LYS A 137 -8.01 -31.88 25.09
N GLN A 138 -8.99 -31.52 24.26
CA GLN A 138 -9.45 -32.40 23.18
C GLN A 138 -8.48 -32.36 22.00
N PRO A 139 -8.20 -33.51 21.36
CA PRO A 139 -7.41 -33.54 20.14
C PRO A 139 -7.99 -32.62 19.06
N GLY A 140 -7.11 -31.79 18.50
CA GLY A 140 -7.48 -30.84 17.47
C GLY A 140 -8.03 -29.50 17.99
N ALA A 141 -7.88 -29.17 19.28
CA ALA A 141 -8.37 -27.91 19.86
C ALA A 141 -7.72 -26.66 19.22
N CYS A 142 -6.46 -26.75 18.82
CA CYS A 142 -5.76 -25.68 18.11
C CYS A 142 -6.12 -25.55 16.62
N GLN A 143 -6.87 -26.51 16.09
CA GLN A 143 -7.42 -26.49 14.74
C GLN A 143 -8.91 -26.12 14.75
N ASP A 144 -9.46 -25.76 15.92
CA ASP A 144 -10.86 -25.40 16.07
C ASP A 144 -11.13 -23.97 15.61
N ILE A 145 -11.10 -23.76 14.29
CA ILE A 145 -11.41 -22.50 13.62
C ILE A 145 -12.57 -22.77 12.65
N GLU A 146 -13.55 -21.87 12.58
CA GLU A 146 -14.69 -21.96 11.66
C GLU A 146 -14.96 -20.60 11.04
N VAL A 147 -14.98 -20.53 9.71
CA VAL A 147 -15.65 -19.43 9.00
C VAL A 147 -17.15 -19.71 9.04
N ALA A 148 -17.77 -19.23 10.11
CA ALA A 148 -19.17 -19.49 10.43
C ALA A 148 -20.14 -18.74 9.49
N ILE A 149 -19.71 -17.59 8.99
CA ILE A 149 -20.38 -16.84 7.93
C ILE A 149 -19.30 -16.48 6.91
N PRO A 150 -19.38 -17.00 5.67
CA PRO A 150 -18.48 -16.58 4.59
C PRO A 150 -18.80 -15.14 4.17
N PHE A 151 -17.90 -14.49 3.43
CA PHE A 151 -18.15 -13.17 2.86
C PHE A 151 -19.43 -13.16 2.04
N GLY A 152 -20.23 -12.13 2.28
CA GLY A 152 -21.54 -11.90 1.68
C GLY A 152 -22.15 -10.61 2.23
N PRO A 153 -23.22 -10.09 1.63
CA PRO A 153 -23.96 -8.96 2.20
C PRO A 153 -24.36 -9.24 3.66
N MET A 154 -24.34 -8.21 4.51
CA MET A 154 -24.75 -8.34 5.90
C MET A 154 -26.21 -8.85 5.99
N GLU A 155 -26.41 -10.03 6.60
CA GLU A 155 -27.71 -10.60 6.92
C GLU A 155 -27.94 -10.53 8.45
N PRO A 156 -28.58 -9.45 8.99
CA PRO A 156 -28.60 -9.18 10.42
C PRO A 156 -29.08 -10.35 11.29
N ASN A 157 -30.15 -11.03 10.85
CA ASN A 157 -30.73 -12.15 11.59
C ASN A 157 -29.81 -13.37 11.64
N ARG A 158 -29.15 -13.68 10.51
CA ARG A 158 -28.21 -14.81 10.42
C ARG A 158 -26.97 -14.53 11.25
N PHE A 159 -26.43 -13.31 11.14
CA PHE A 159 -25.26 -12.87 11.91
C PHE A 159 -25.52 -12.91 13.41
N ARG A 160 -26.60 -12.27 13.88
CA ARG A 160 -27.03 -12.28 15.30
C ARG A 160 -27.26 -13.69 15.81
N SER A 161 -27.97 -14.54 15.04
CA SER A 161 -28.22 -15.93 15.43
C SER A 161 -26.92 -16.72 15.60
N ARG A 162 -25.98 -16.58 14.65
CA ARG A 162 -24.72 -17.29 14.71
C ARG A 162 -23.88 -16.85 15.89
N VAL A 163 -23.70 -15.54 16.09
CA VAL A 163 -22.97 -14.99 17.25
C VAL A 163 -23.59 -15.46 18.57
N ASN A 164 -24.93 -15.43 18.68
CA ASN A 164 -25.62 -15.85 19.90
C ASN A 164 -25.45 -17.35 20.22
N SER A 165 -25.24 -18.20 19.20
CA SER A 165 -25.02 -19.64 19.38
C SER A 165 -23.63 -20.02 19.93
N VAL A 166 -22.67 -19.09 19.89
CA VAL A 166 -21.26 -19.35 20.25
C VAL A 166 -21.11 -19.74 21.72
N LYS A 167 -20.28 -20.76 21.98
CA LYS A 167 -19.93 -21.20 23.33
C LYS A 167 -18.43 -21.06 23.52
N ALA A 168 -18.01 -20.49 24.65
CA ALA A 168 -16.60 -20.36 24.99
C ALA A 168 -16.05 -21.69 25.53
N LEU A 169 -15.14 -22.36 24.82
CA LEU A 169 -14.67 -23.71 25.16
C LEU A 169 -13.15 -23.90 25.12
N GLY A 170 -12.48 -23.48 24.05
CA GLY A 170 -11.22 -24.06 23.57
C GLY A 170 -9.98 -23.19 23.73
N ASN A 171 -9.01 -23.38 22.83
CA ASN A 171 -7.77 -22.61 22.80
C ASN A 171 -7.89 -21.35 21.93
N THR A 172 -6.82 -20.56 21.87
CA THR A 172 -6.71 -19.27 21.19
C THR A 172 -5.70 -19.36 20.02
N PRO A 173 -6.07 -19.96 18.87
CA PRO A 173 -5.19 -20.08 17.70
C PRO A 173 -5.21 -18.81 16.83
N LEU A 174 -4.71 -17.68 17.33
CA LEU A 174 -4.73 -16.37 16.65
C LEU A 174 -3.97 -16.42 15.32
N ALA A 175 -2.74 -16.95 15.31
CA ALA A 175 -1.88 -17.03 14.14
C ALA A 175 -2.55 -17.84 13.01
N SER A 176 -3.05 -19.03 13.34
CA SER A 176 -3.77 -19.88 12.38
C SER A 176 -5.07 -19.23 11.88
N SER A 177 -5.76 -18.46 12.73
CA SER A 177 -6.97 -17.74 12.33
C SER A 177 -6.66 -16.62 11.34
N LEU A 178 -5.58 -15.86 11.56
CA LEU A 178 -5.11 -14.83 10.64
C LEU A 178 -4.62 -15.42 9.31
N LEU A 179 -3.93 -16.57 9.34
CA LEU A 179 -3.54 -17.29 8.13
C LEU A 179 -4.74 -17.82 7.35
N LEU A 180 -5.79 -18.30 8.03
CA LEU A 180 -7.02 -18.69 7.36
C LEU A 180 -7.77 -17.47 6.79
N ALA A 181 -7.73 -16.33 7.49
CA ALA A 181 -8.33 -15.09 6.99
C ALA A 181 -7.68 -14.67 5.67
N LYS A 182 -6.34 -14.79 5.54
CA LYS A 182 -5.62 -14.58 4.27
C LYS A 182 -6.27 -15.35 3.12
N ASP A 183 -6.50 -16.65 3.28
CA ASP A 183 -7.00 -17.51 2.19
C ASP A 183 -8.40 -17.07 1.71
N HIS A 184 -9.25 -16.60 2.64
CA HIS A 184 -10.57 -16.09 2.30
C HIS A 184 -10.52 -14.69 1.68
N LEU A 185 -9.65 -13.81 2.18
CA LEU A 185 -9.49 -12.46 1.67
C LEU A 185 -8.94 -12.43 0.23
N LEU A 186 -8.08 -13.38 -0.12
CA LEU A 186 -7.57 -13.55 -1.49
C LEU A 186 -8.63 -14.03 -2.50
N SER A 187 -9.77 -14.54 -2.02
CA SER A 187 -10.89 -14.94 -2.89
C SER A 187 -11.85 -13.80 -3.24
N LEU A 188 -11.70 -12.65 -2.57
CA LEU A 188 -12.42 -11.42 -2.87
C LEU A 188 -11.74 -10.67 -4.01
N ASP A 189 -12.42 -9.65 -4.50
CA ASP A 189 -11.79 -8.68 -5.41
C ASP A 189 -10.48 -8.18 -4.79
N ARG A 190 -9.39 -8.14 -5.54
CA ARG A 190 -8.08 -7.73 -5.00
C ARG A 190 -8.08 -6.28 -4.55
N ASP A 191 -8.94 -5.49 -5.17
CA ASP A 191 -8.94 -4.03 -5.10
C ASP A 191 -9.90 -3.49 -4.04
N SER A 192 -10.79 -4.34 -3.48
CA SER A 192 -11.62 -3.95 -2.34
C SER A 192 -10.79 -3.71 -1.07
N GLN A 193 -11.17 -2.70 -0.29
CA GLN A 193 -10.62 -2.50 1.05
C GLN A 193 -11.04 -3.68 1.93
N LYS A 194 -10.12 -4.16 2.76
CA LYS A 194 -10.36 -5.32 3.63
C LYS A 194 -9.97 -4.98 5.05
N ALA A 195 -10.80 -5.39 5.99
CA ALA A 195 -10.46 -5.30 7.41
C ALA A 195 -10.65 -6.65 8.08
N VAL A 196 -9.64 -7.05 8.86
CA VAL A 196 -9.76 -8.13 9.82
C VAL A 196 -9.88 -7.52 11.20
N ILE A 197 -11.00 -7.73 11.87
CA ILE A 197 -11.25 -7.21 13.22
C ILE A 197 -11.23 -8.38 14.19
N VAL A 198 -10.15 -8.49 14.96
CA VAL A 198 -9.97 -9.55 15.96
C VAL A 198 -10.49 -9.09 17.31
N LEU A 199 -11.46 -9.79 17.88
CA LEU A 199 -11.90 -9.61 19.27
C LEU A 199 -11.39 -10.77 20.11
N THR A 200 -10.48 -10.50 21.06
CA THR A 200 -9.85 -11.54 21.90
C THR A 200 -9.58 -11.06 23.32
N ASP A 201 -9.59 -11.99 24.28
CA ASP A 201 -9.33 -11.71 25.70
C ASP A 201 -7.95 -12.14 26.21
N GLY A 202 -7.07 -12.62 25.32
CA GLY A 202 -5.75 -13.10 25.73
C GLY A 202 -4.81 -13.46 24.58
N ASN A 203 -3.65 -13.99 24.95
CA ASN A 203 -2.58 -14.33 24.02
C ASN A 203 -2.84 -15.63 23.23
N GLU A 204 -2.05 -15.80 22.18
CA GLU A 204 -1.90 -17.05 21.45
C GLU A 204 -1.54 -18.21 22.40
N THR A 205 -2.30 -19.31 22.33
CA THR A 205 -2.07 -20.50 23.18
C THR A 205 -1.75 -21.77 22.38
N CYS A 206 -1.65 -21.67 21.05
CA CYS A 206 -1.40 -22.80 20.16
C CYS A 206 -0.01 -22.80 19.53
N GLY A 207 0.89 -21.93 19.99
CA GLY A 207 2.31 -21.94 19.63
C GLY A 207 2.65 -21.27 18.31
N GLY A 208 1.71 -20.54 17.70
CA GLY A 208 1.97 -19.71 16.52
C GLY A 208 2.57 -18.35 16.84
N ASP A 209 2.92 -17.59 15.79
CA ASP A 209 3.27 -16.16 15.89
C ASP A 209 2.19 -15.32 15.19
N PRO A 210 1.26 -14.72 15.97
CA PRO A 210 0.15 -13.97 15.39
C PRO A 210 0.59 -12.61 14.83
N ALA A 211 1.67 -12.02 15.31
CA ALA A 211 2.19 -10.77 14.76
C ALA A 211 2.84 -11.01 13.40
N ALA A 212 3.57 -12.13 13.24
CA ALA A 212 4.06 -12.56 11.93
C ALA A 212 2.90 -12.86 10.96
N ALA A 213 1.84 -13.54 11.42
CA ALA A 213 0.67 -13.81 10.59
C ALA A 213 -0.06 -12.51 10.14
N ALA A 214 -0.19 -11.52 11.03
CA ALA A 214 -0.75 -10.22 10.67
C ALA A 214 0.15 -9.41 9.72
N ALA A 215 1.47 -9.48 9.90
CA ALA A 215 2.41 -8.86 8.96
C ALA A 215 2.29 -9.46 7.54
N MET A 216 2.08 -10.77 7.44
CA MET A 216 1.86 -11.42 6.15
C MET A 216 0.60 -10.90 5.46
N LEU A 217 -0.51 -10.73 6.19
CA LEU A 217 -1.74 -10.13 5.65
C LEU A 217 -1.45 -8.76 5.02
N ALA A 218 -0.76 -7.88 5.73
CA ALA A 218 -0.38 -6.56 5.22
C ALA A 218 0.58 -6.59 4.01
N GLN A 219 1.23 -7.72 3.74
CA GLN A 219 2.20 -7.92 2.66
C GLN A 219 1.61 -8.64 1.43
N LEU A 220 0.32 -8.98 1.42
CA LEU A 220 -0.32 -9.76 0.34
C LEU A 220 -0.50 -9.00 -0.99
N GLY A 221 -0.20 -7.70 -1.03
CA GLY A 221 -0.53 -6.86 -2.19
C GLY A 221 -2.04 -6.74 -2.43
N ILE A 222 -2.84 -6.90 -1.38
CA ILE A 222 -4.27 -6.54 -1.29
C ILE A 222 -4.42 -5.52 -0.17
N ASN A 223 -5.40 -4.61 -0.25
CA ASN A 223 -5.56 -3.55 0.73
C ASN A 223 -6.23 -4.06 2.01
N VAL A 224 -5.46 -4.66 2.92
CA VAL A 224 -5.97 -5.22 4.19
C VAL A 224 -5.34 -4.58 5.43
N LYS A 225 -6.18 -4.23 6.40
CA LYS A 225 -5.77 -3.85 7.76
C LYS A 225 -6.23 -4.86 8.80
N VAL A 226 -5.39 -5.14 9.80
CA VAL A 226 -5.75 -5.99 10.94
C VAL A 226 -5.91 -5.11 12.18
N HIS A 227 -7.14 -4.97 12.64
CA HIS A 227 -7.49 -4.30 13.88
C HIS A 227 -7.68 -5.33 15.01
N VAL A 228 -7.33 -4.95 16.24
CA VAL A 228 -7.45 -5.83 17.40
C VAL A 228 -8.18 -5.11 18.54
N VAL A 229 -9.27 -5.70 18.99
CA VAL A 229 -10.00 -5.31 20.21
C VAL A 229 -9.59 -6.27 21.31
N GLY A 230 -8.78 -5.78 22.25
CA GLY A 230 -8.39 -6.52 23.45
C GLY A 230 -9.47 -6.38 24.52
N PHE A 231 -10.15 -7.46 24.87
CA PHE A 231 -11.25 -7.43 25.84
C PHE A 231 -10.88 -8.07 27.18
N ALA A 232 -10.87 -7.29 28.27
CA ALA A 232 -10.52 -7.71 29.62
C ALA A 232 -9.15 -8.44 29.69
N VAL A 233 -8.20 -7.95 28.89
CA VAL A 233 -6.85 -8.51 28.72
C VAL A 233 -5.98 -8.16 29.93
N ASN A 234 -5.13 -9.08 30.34
CA ASN A 234 -4.17 -8.82 31.41
C ASN A 234 -3.01 -7.93 30.91
N PRO A 235 -2.44 -7.05 31.75
CA PRO A 235 -1.34 -6.16 31.32
C PRO A 235 -0.11 -6.87 30.72
N GLY A 236 0.16 -8.12 31.12
CA GLY A 236 1.26 -8.92 30.57
C GLY A 236 0.98 -9.49 29.17
N GLU A 237 -0.27 -9.46 28.71
CA GLU A 237 -0.73 -10.05 27.44
C GLU A 237 -1.00 -8.96 26.39
N GLU A 238 -1.29 -7.73 26.81
CA GLU A 238 -1.61 -6.59 25.95
C GLU A 238 -0.52 -6.30 24.89
N ALA A 239 0.76 -6.47 25.22
CA ALA A 239 1.86 -6.22 24.30
C ALA A 239 1.83 -7.07 23.02
N GLN A 240 1.37 -8.33 23.10
CA GLN A 240 1.23 -9.19 21.91
C GLN A 240 0.08 -8.70 21.03
N LEU A 241 -1.05 -8.29 21.61
CA LEU A 241 -2.20 -7.81 20.85
C LEU A 241 -1.90 -6.49 20.13
N VAL A 242 -1.17 -5.59 20.79
CA VAL A 242 -0.67 -4.35 20.17
C VAL A 242 0.27 -4.68 19.02
N SER A 243 1.14 -5.69 19.16
CA SER A 243 2.06 -6.06 18.08
C SER A 243 1.35 -6.69 16.88
N ILE A 244 0.25 -7.42 17.08
CA ILE A 244 -0.61 -7.94 16.00
C ILE A 244 -1.22 -6.78 15.19
N ALA A 245 -1.89 -5.85 15.86
CA ALA A 245 -2.54 -4.72 15.18
C ALA A 245 -1.51 -3.86 14.42
N ALA A 246 -0.40 -3.53 15.08
CA ALA A 246 0.70 -2.80 14.46
C ALA A 246 1.27 -3.57 13.26
N ALA A 247 1.36 -4.89 13.36
CA ALA A 247 1.88 -5.73 12.29
C ALA A 247 0.98 -5.80 11.06
N GLY A 248 -0.33 -5.86 11.25
CA GLY A 248 -1.30 -5.80 10.16
C GLY A 248 -1.72 -4.39 9.76
N GLY A 249 -1.01 -3.33 10.21
CA GLY A 249 -1.26 -1.95 9.80
C GLY A 249 -2.58 -1.34 10.29
N GLY A 250 -3.24 -1.97 11.27
CA GLY A 250 -4.47 -1.50 11.90
C GLY A 250 -4.26 -0.95 13.31
N GLU A 251 -5.35 -0.86 14.06
CA GLU A 251 -5.36 -0.26 15.40
C GLU A 251 -5.63 -1.29 16.50
N TYR A 252 -5.00 -1.10 17.66
CA TYR A 252 -5.32 -1.80 18.89
C TYR A 252 -6.20 -0.92 19.77
N VAL A 253 -7.32 -1.47 20.26
CA VAL A 253 -8.21 -0.81 21.22
C VAL A 253 -8.47 -1.74 22.40
N SER A 254 -8.33 -1.22 23.61
CA SER A 254 -8.57 -1.96 24.85
C SER A 254 -9.99 -1.72 25.37
N ALA A 255 -10.65 -2.79 25.83
CA ALA A 255 -11.95 -2.74 26.49
C ALA A 255 -11.90 -3.51 27.81
N HIS A 256 -11.93 -2.81 28.94
CA HIS A 256 -11.78 -3.45 30.25
C HIS A 256 -13.08 -4.03 30.83
N ASN A 257 -14.24 -3.68 30.27
CA ASN A 257 -15.56 -4.13 30.74
C ASN A 257 -16.59 -4.21 29.59
N ALA A 258 -17.76 -4.79 29.87
CA ALA A 258 -18.77 -5.05 28.84
C ALA A 258 -19.34 -3.78 28.20
N GLU A 259 -19.48 -2.71 28.98
CA GLU A 259 -19.97 -1.42 28.49
C GLU A 259 -18.98 -0.81 27.51
N LYS A 260 -17.70 -0.74 27.89
CA LYS A 260 -16.62 -0.27 27.02
C LYS A 260 -16.56 -1.07 25.72
N LEU A 261 -16.72 -2.40 25.79
CA LEU A 261 -16.73 -3.26 24.61
C LEU A 261 -17.86 -2.91 23.63
N LYS A 262 -19.07 -2.61 24.12
CA LYS A 262 -20.21 -2.20 23.28
C LYS A 262 -19.96 -0.90 22.53
N GLN A 263 -19.10 -0.04 23.06
CA GLN A 263 -18.80 1.25 22.47
C GLN A 263 -17.61 1.14 21.50
N VAL A 264 -16.53 0.43 21.86
CA VAL A 264 -15.33 0.34 20.99
C VAL A 264 -15.49 -0.55 19.76
N LEU A 265 -16.31 -1.60 19.82
CA LEU A 265 -16.43 -2.55 18.70
C LEU A 265 -17.13 -1.94 17.47
N PRO A 266 -18.24 -1.19 17.59
CA PRO A 266 -18.79 -0.41 16.47
C PRO A 266 -17.81 0.58 15.86
N GLU A 267 -16.87 1.05 16.67
CA GLU A 267 -16.02 2.14 16.27
C GLU A 267 -14.76 1.70 15.58
N ILE A 268 -14.17 0.60 16.01
CA ILE A 268 -13.12 -0.03 15.22
C ILE A 268 -13.66 -0.51 13.87
N VAL A 269 -14.95 -0.89 13.81
CA VAL A 269 -15.64 -1.14 12.54
C VAL A 269 -15.72 0.14 11.74
N LYS A 270 -16.18 1.26 12.32
CA LYS A 270 -16.14 2.55 11.62
C LYS A 270 -14.73 2.95 11.19
N THR A 271 -13.67 2.78 11.99
CA THR A 271 -12.29 3.03 11.55
C THR A 271 -11.97 2.22 10.30
N ALA A 272 -12.30 0.93 10.33
CA ALA A 272 -12.09 0.02 9.22
C ALA A 272 -12.87 0.45 7.96
N LEU A 273 -14.02 1.12 8.12
CA LEU A 273 -14.82 1.68 7.04
C LEU A 273 -14.45 3.14 6.67
N LEU A 274 -13.69 3.85 7.52
CA LEU A 274 -13.38 5.29 7.43
C LEU A 274 -11.94 5.58 7.01
N THR A 275 -11.09 4.58 6.76
CA THR A 275 -9.79 4.84 6.14
C THR A 275 -9.99 5.48 4.77
N SER A 276 -9.23 6.53 4.40
CA SER A 276 -9.36 7.12 3.06
C SER A 276 -9.14 6.01 2.05
N GLU A 277 -10.20 5.63 1.34
CA GLU A 277 -10.18 4.50 0.43
C GLU A 277 -9.54 5.01 -0.86
N ASP A 278 -8.25 4.69 -1.05
CA ASP A 278 -7.71 4.64 -2.41
C ASP A 278 -8.27 3.34 -3.02
N THR A 279 -9.23 3.46 -3.94
CA THR A 279 -9.84 2.33 -4.67
C THR A 279 -9.19 2.22 -6.04
N GLU A 280 -8.68 1.04 -6.39
CA GLU A 280 -8.19 0.76 -7.76
C GLU A 280 -9.41 0.57 -8.67
N LEU A 281 -9.58 1.47 -9.63
CA LEU A 281 -10.69 1.43 -10.58
C LEU A 281 -10.37 0.57 -11.79
N GLU A 282 -9.10 0.59 -12.21
CA GLU A 282 -8.63 -0.10 -13.40
C GLU A 282 -7.19 -0.58 -13.18
N ARG A 283 -6.88 -1.78 -13.69
CA ARG A 283 -5.54 -2.35 -13.73
C ARG A 283 -5.29 -2.98 -15.09
N ALA A 284 -4.16 -2.65 -15.72
CA ALA A 284 -3.81 -3.16 -17.04
C ALA A 284 -2.31 -3.34 -17.20
N GLU A 285 -1.89 -4.51 -17.72
CA GLU A 285 -0.54 -4.71 -18.22
C GLU A 285 -0.33 -3.82 -19.46
N VAL A 286 0.67 -2.95 -19.41
CA VAL A 286 0.98 -2.00 -20.50
C VAL A 286 2.29 -2.32 -21.21
N PHE A 287 3.16 -3.12 -20.57
CA PHE A 287 4.42 -3.57 -21.14
C PHE A 287 4.81 -4.91 -20.51
N ARG A 288 5.34 -5.83 -21.33
CA ARG A 288 5.98 -7.06 -20.88
C ARG A 288 7.16 -7.37 -21.77
N GLU A 289 8.28 -7.74 -21.17
CA GLU A 289 9.49 -8.22 -21.84
C GLU A 289 9.96 -9.53 -21.19
N THR A 290 10.10 -10.56 -22.02
CA THR A 290 10.52 -11.93 -21.66
C THR A 290 11.85 -12.31 -22.30
N PHE A 291 12.44 -11.45 -23.13
CA PHE A 291 13.71 -11.67 -23.82
C PHE A 291 13.76 -12.98 -24.63
N ASP A 292 12.61 -13.41 -25.18
CA ASP A 292 12.48 -14.64 -25.99
C ASP A 292 13.12 -14.53 -27.39
N GLY A 293 13.48 -13.32 -27.83
CA GLY A 293 14.14 -13.06 -29.11
C GLY A 293 15.65 -13.28 -29.06
N ASP A 294 16.28 -13.43 -30.23
CA ASP A 294 17.74 -13.57 -30.34
C ASP A 294 18.51 -12.23 -30.15
N GLU A 295 17.80 -11.10 -30.23
CA GLU A 295 18.33 -9.74 -30.12
C GLU A 295 17.43 -8.88 -29.22
N LEU A 296 18.00 -7.83 -28.63
CA LEU A 296 17.26 -6.90 -27.79
C LEU A 296 16.24 -6.13 -28.65
N GLY A 297 14.98 -6.06 -28.21
CA GLY A 297 13.92 -5.40 -28.96
C GLY A 297 14.17 -3.90 -29.17
N ALA A 298 13.65 -3.34 -30.27
CA ALA A 298 13.82 -1.93 -30.65
C ALA A 298 13.25 -0.90 -29.65
N HIS A 299 12.50 -1.36 -28.65
CA HIS A 299 11.98 -0.53 -27.57
C HIS A 299 13.01 -0.30 -26.47
N TRP A 300 14.16 -0.98 -26.51
CA TRP A 300 15.32 -0.72 -25.66
C TRP A 300 16.39 0.09 -26.40
N GLU A 301 17.13 0.89 -25.63
CA GLU A 301 18.39 1.48 -26.05
C GLU A 301 19.49 1.10 -25.05
N VAL A 302 20.70 0.90 -25.57
CA VAL A 302 21.88 0.53 -24.78
C VAL A 302 22.85 1.70 -24.79
N LEU A 303 23.08 2.29 -23.61
CA LEU A 303 24.08 3.34 -23.42
C LEU A 303 25.43 2.69 -23.12
N ASN A 304 26.50 3.26 -23.68
CA ASN A 304 27.87 2.73 -23.62
C ASN A 304 27.96 1.23 -23.97
N PRO A 305 27.55 0.85 -25.20
CA PRO A 305 27.45 -0.57 -25.56
C PRO A 305 28.84 -1.23 -25.63
N ASP A 306 28.94 -2.38 -24.96
CA ASP A 306 29.92 -3.43 -25.21
C ASP A 306 29.15 -4.69 -25.62
N ASP A 307 28.96 -4.84 -26.93
CA ASP A 307 28.19 -5.93 -27.56
C ASP A 307 28.76 -7.33 -27.28
N SER A 308 29.94 -7.44 -26.65
CA SER A 308 30.50 -8.73 -26.24
C SER A 308 29.99 -9.21 -24.87
N ARG A 309 29.15 -8.42 -24.19
CA ARG A 309 28.83 -8.61 -22.76
C ARG A 309 27.36 -8.49 -22.39
N TYR A 310 26.46 -8.37 -23.37
CA TYR A 310 25.04 -8.52 -23.13
C TYR A 310 24.39 -9.25 -24.31
N ALA A 311 23.42 -10.09 -24.02
CA ALA A 311 22.58 -10.72 -25.03
C ALA A 311 21.33 -11.32 -24.37
N PRO A 312 20.19 -11.36 -25.07
CA PRO A 312 19.14 -12.31 -24.76
C PRO A 312 19.66 -13.76 -24.88
N VAL A 313 19.50 -14.56 -23.84
CA VAL A 313 19.89 -15.98 -23.77
C VAL A 313 18.84 -16.73 -22.97
N ASP A 314 18.28 -17.78 -23.56
CA ASP A 314 17.31 -18.69 -22.91
C ASP A 314 16.10 -17.97 -22.25
N GLY A 315 15.56 -16.94 -22.92
CA GLY A 315 14.44 -16.15 -22.40
C GLY A 315 14.82 -15.20 -21.27
N LYS A 316 16.09 -14.77 -21.20
CA LYS A 316 16.59 -13.81 -20.21
C LYS A 316 17.57 -12.86 -20.85
N LEU A 317 17.65 -11.64 -20.36
CA LEU A 317 18.74 -10.73 -20.71
C LEU A 317 19.95 -11.03 -19.81
N LEU A 318 20.96 -11.69 -20.37
CA LEU A 318 22.26 -11.88 -19.72
C LEU A 318 23.09 -10.60 -19.90
N VAL A 319 23.64 -10.09 -18.80
CA VAL A 319 24.61 -8.99 -18.78
C VAL A 319 25.81 -9.41 -17.92
N LEU A 320 27.00 -9.38 -18.50
CA LEU A 320 28.25 -9.59 -17.78
C LEU A 320 28.68 -8.28 -17.13
N THR A 321 28.85 -8.29 -15.81
CA THR A 321 29.31 -7.09 -15.10
C THR A 321 30.72 -6.70 -15.53
N GLN A 322 30.96 -5.40 -15.56
CA GLN A 322 32.25 -4.83 -15.93
C GLN A 322 32.76 -3.90 -14.84
N PHE A 323 34.08 -3.70 -14.85
CA PHE A 323 34.75 -2.67 -14.07
C PHE A 323 34.63 -1.32 -14.78
N VAL A 324 33.60 -0.54 -14.47
CA VAL A 324 33.46 0.81 -15.03
C VAL A 324 32.72 1.73 -14.06
N ALA A 325 33.38 2.83 -13.68
CA ALA A 325 32.89 3.96 -12.89
C ALA A 325 32.36 3.64 -11.46
N PRO A 326 32.30 4.62 -10.55
CA PRO A 326 31.60 4.46 -9.29
C PRO A 326 30.16 4.02 -9.56
N TRP A 327 29.60 3.08 -8.78
CA TRP A 327 28.22 2.54 -8.94
C TRP A 327 27.15 3.62 -9.20
N GLN A 328 27.41 4.82 -8.70
CA GLN A 328 26.56 6.00 -8.73
C GLN A 328 26.53 6.75 -10.07
N ASP A 329 27.46 6.45 -10.98
CA ASP A 329 27.66 7.15 -12.25
C ASP A 329 27.00 6.36 -13.39
N ASN A 330 25.67 6.35 -13.40
CA ASN A 330 24.86 5.53 -14.29
C ASN A 330 25.20 5.74 -15.78
N GLU A 331 25.46 6.98 -16.19
CA GLU A 331 25.70 7.34 -17.58
C GLU A 331 27.07 6.91 -18.12
N ASN A 332 28.00 6.50 -17.24
CA ASN A 332 29.31 5.98 -17.64
C ASN A 332 29.44 4.46 -17.47
N ILE A 333 28.40 3.80 -16.95
CA ILE A 333 28.38 2.35 -16.82
C ILE A 333 28.14 1.74 -18.22
N ALA A 334 28.97 0.75 -18.57
CA ALA A 334 28.81 -0.01 -19.79
C ALA A 334 27.50 -0.81 -19.76
N ASN A 335 26.84 -0.93 -20.90
CA ASN A 335 25.58 -1.66 -21.05
C ASN A 335 24.49 -1.17 -20.07
N PHE A 336 24.35 0.15 -19.90
CA PHE A 336 23.19 0.72 -19.22
C PHE A 336 22.00 0.66 -20.18
N ILE A 337 21.06 -0.24 -19.93
CA ILE A 337 19.98 -0.58 -20.86
C ILE A 337 18.70 0.09 -20.38
N ARG A 338 18.03 0.89 -21.21
CA ARG A 338 16.77 1.55 -20.82
C ARG A 338 15.75 1.55 -21.94
N THR A 339 14.48 1.74 -21.60
CA THR A 339 13.42 1.88 -22.60
C THR A 339 13.61 3.15 -23.41
N THR A 340 13.25 3.13 -24.69
CA THR A 340 13.28 4.29 -25.60
C THR A 340 12.17 5.29 -25.31
N GLU A 341 11.05 4.80 -24.78
CA GLU A 341 9.91 5.62 -24.34
C GLU A 341 9.81 5.56 -22.81
N PRO A 342 9.44 6.68 -22.16
CA PRO A 342 9.22 6.70 -20.71
C PRO A 342 7.93 5.95 -20.34
N VAL A 343 7.83 5.54 -19.07
CA VAL A 343 6.59 4.97 -18.53
C VAL A 343 5.54 6.08 -18.46
N GLN A 344 4.47 5.97 -19.27
CA GLN A 344 3.47 7.03 -19.42
C GLN A 344 2.27 6.91 -18.45
N ALA A 345 2.18 5.82 -17.68
CA ALA A 345 1.10 5.62 -16.73
C ALA A 345 1.27 6.55 -15.51
N ARG A 346 0.16 7.09 -15.00
CA ARG A 346 0.16 7.95 -13.79
C ARG A 346 0.59 7.16 -12.55
N ASP A 347 -0.07 6.04 -12.29
CA ASP A 347 0.27 5.07 -11.26
C ASP A 347 0.59 3.74 -11.94
N TYR A 348 1.66 3.10 -11.49
CA TYR A 348 2.10 1.85 -12.10
C TYR A 348 2.95 1.02 -11.15
N GLU A 349 3.20 -0.20 -11.57
CA GLU A 349 4.02 -1.20 -10.95
C GLU A 349 4.99 -1.73 -12.01
N VAL A 350 6.27 -1.81 -11.68
CA VAL A 350 7.29 -2.49 -12.49
C VAL A 350 7.77 -3.69 -11.71
N GLU A 351 7.51 -4.89 -12.21
CA GLU A 351 8.03 -6.16 -11.69
C GLU A 351 9.15 -6.66 -12.60
N ALA A 352 10.16 -7.31 -12.02
CA ALA A 352 11.22 -7.99 -12.74
C ALA A 352 11.86 -9.06 -11.86
N THR A 353 12.50 -10.05 -12.46
CA THR A 353 13.38 -11.00 -11.74
C THR A 353 14.84 -10.67 -12.05
N ILE A 354 15.63 -10.44 -11.00
CA ILE A 354 17.08 -10.27 -11.10
C ILE A 354 17.74 -11.55 -10.59
N SER A 355 18.56 -12.21 -11.41
CA SER A 355 19.37 -13.36 -10.99
C SER A 355 20.85 -13.01 -11.03
N LEU A 356 21.55 -13.14 -9.91
CA LEU A 356 22.99 -12.88 -9.85
C LEU A 356 23.67 -13.68 -8.75
N ARG A 357 24.98 -13.90 -8.89
CA ARG A 357 25.81 -14.49 -7.83
C ARG A 357 26.81 -13.46 -7.31
N ARG A 358 26.59 -12.98 -6.08
CA ARG A 358 27.47 -12.00 -5.41
C ARG A 358 28.58 -12.70 -4.64
N THR A 359 29.75 -12.83 -5.26
CA THR A 359 30.94 -13.48 -4.67
C THR A 359 32.04 -12.52 -4.26
N MET A 360 32.08 -11.31 -4.82
CA MET A 360 33.01 -10.25 -4.44
C MET A 360 32.27 -8.93 -4.17
N GLN A 361 33.01 -7.99 -3.57
CA GLN A 361 32.54 -6.63 -3.29
C GLN A 361 32.13 -5.95 -4.59
N HIS A 362 31.13 -5.10 -4.48
CA HIS A 362 30.59 -4.27 -5.56
C HIS A 362 29.91 -5.01 -6.71
N HIS A 363 29.79 -6.35 -6.67
CA HIS A 363 28.92 -7.09 -7.58
C HIS A 363 27.49 -6.62 -7.36
N GLY A 364 26.88 -6.06 -8.40
CA GLY A 364 25.50 -5.63 -8.29
C GLY A 364 24.74 -5.57 -9.60
N ALA A 365 23.43 -5.60 -9.42
CA ALA A 365 22.45 -5.39 -10.46
C ALA A 365 21.32 -4.51 -9.94
N ALA A 366 20.65 -3.78 -10.81
CA ALA A 366 19.55 -2.91 -10.42
C ALA A 366 18.46 -2.79 -11.49
N LEU A 367 17.24 -2.62 -10.98
CA LEU A 367 16.07 -2.13 -11.69
C LEU A 367 15.91 -0.63 -11.38
N LEU A 368 15.79 0.20 -12.40
CA LEU A 368 15.72 1.65 -12.25
C LEU A 368 14.51 2.26 -12.95
N LEU A 369 14.06 3.38 -12.40
CA LEU A 369 13.26 4.40 -13.07
C LEU A 369 14.16 5.61 -13.24
N HIS A 370 14.66 5.84 -14.45
CA HIS A 370 15.72 6.79 -14.75
C HIS A 370 15.23 7.87 -15.70
N GLU A 371 15.29 9.12 -15.27
CA GLU A 371 15.05 10.27 -16.15
C GLU A 371 16.39 10.84 -16.65
N ASP A 372 17.31 11.10 -15.72
CA ASP A 372 18.69 11.53 -16.00
C ASP A 372 19.66 11.14 -14.85
N ALA A 373 20.93 11.50 -14.97
CA ALA A 373 21.97 11.22 -13.98
C ALA A 373 21.67 11.74 -12.55
N ASP A 374 20.88 12.81 -12.43
CA ASP A 374 20.56 13.48 -11.17
C ASP A 374 19.16 13.10 -10.64
N ASN A 375 18.30 12.56 -11.49
CA ASN A 375 16.90 12.23 -11.23
C ASN A 375 16.60 10.76 -11.57
N TYR A 376 16.66 9.90 -10.57
CA TYR A 376 16.36 8.48 -10.72
C TYR A 376 15.93 7.81 -9.42
N LEU A 377 15.21 6.70 -9.55
CA LEU A 377 14.99 5.72 -8.51
C LEU A 377 15.66 4.40 -8.89
N GLU A 378 16.33 3.77 -7.94
CA GLU A 378 17.10 2.56 -8.16
C GLU A 378 16.81 1.55 -7.05
N LEU A 379 16.36 0.36 -7.43
CA LEU A 379 16.32 -0.82 -6.58
C LEU A 379 17.47 -1.75 -6.98
N ALA A 380 18.52 -1.76 -6.16
CA ALA A 380 19.74 -2.49 -6.40
C ALA A 380 19.89 -3.70 -5.48
N ALA A 381 20.29 -4.85 -6.05
CA ALA A 381 20.92 -5.92 -5.31
C ALA A 381 22.43 -5.74 -5.40
N TYR A 382 23.07 -5.43 -4.28
CA TYR A 382 24.47 -4.99 -4.23
C TYR A 382 25.24 -5.75 -3.15
N SER A 383 26.57 -5.73 -3.21
CA SER A 383 27.44 -6.29 -2.17
C SER A 383 28.43 -5.26 -1.65
N ASP A 384 28.30 -4.91 -0.37
CA ASP A 384 29.20 -3.99 0.33
C ASP A 384 30.36 -4.74 1.01
N GLU A 385 31.40 -3.98 1.35
CA GLU A 385 32.49 -4.43 2.21
C GLU A 385 32.04 -4.59 3.68
N HIS A 386 32.50 -5.65 4.35
CA HIS A 386 32.26 -5.85 5.78
C HIS A 386 33.43 -6.53 6.46
N GLY A 387 34.44 -5.74 6.85
CA GLY A 387 35.72 -6.24 7.36
C GLY A 387 36.40 -7.12 6.31
N ASN A 388 36.74 -8.36 6.66
CA ASN A 388 37.29 -9.36 5.73
C ASN A 388 36.20 -10.18 5.01
N ASN A 389 34.93 -9.74 5.04
CA ASN A 389 33.81 -10.46 4.48
C ASN A 389 32.98 -9.56 3.54
N LEU A 390 32.02 -10.18 2.84
CA LEU A 390 31.02 -9.52 2.02
C LEU A 390 29.77 -9.26 2.84
N LYS A 391 29.08 -8.14 2.60
CA LYS A 391 27.72 -7.93 3.07
C LYS A 391 26.78 -7.81 1.87
N ARG A 392 25.80 -8.72 1.76
CA ARG A 392 24.79 -8.65 0.71
C ARG A 392 23.66 -7.73 1.17
N VAL A 393 23.33 -6.75 0.35
CA VAL A 393 22.29 -5.77 0.64
C VAL A 393 21.34 -5.61 -0.54
N LEU A 394 20.10 -5.24 -0.24
CA LEU A 394 19.25 -4.57 -1.21
C LEU A 394 19.22 -3.09 -0.84
N ARG A 395 19.39 -2.23 -1.82
CA ARG A 395 19.45 -0.78 -1.65
C ARG A 395 18.38 -0.14 -2.51
N PHE A 396 17.49 0.64 -1.90
CA PHE A 396 16.51 1.46 -2.60
C PHE A 396 16.91 2.93 -2.52
N THR A 397 17.43 3.45 -3.62
CA THR A 397 17.96 4.81 -3.75
C THR A 397 16.96 5.69 -4.47
N LYS A 398 16.77 6.91 -3.97
CA LYS A 398 16.33 8.04 -4.79
C LYS A 398 17.48 9.01 -5.03
N SER A 399 17.50 9.63 -6.19
CA SER A 399 18.24 10.84 -6.51
C SER A 399 17.26 11.84 -7.10
N VAL A 400 17.22 13.05 -6.55
CA VAL A 400 16.44 14.17 -7.08
C VAL A 400 17.33 15.39 -7.07
N GLN A 401 17.57 15.99 -8.24
CA GLN A 401 18.52 17.09 -8.41
C GLN A 401 19.89 16.77 -7.78
N GLY A 402 20.35 15.52 -7.95
CA GLY A 402 21.63 15.01 -7.44
C GLY A 402 21.66 14.73 -5.92
N LYS A 403 20.63 15.11 -5.16
CA LYS A 403 20.51 14.80 -3.72
C LYS A 403 19.97 13.38 -3.53
N LYS A 404 20.67 12.57 -2.74
CA LYS A 404 20.39 11.14 -2.59
C LYS A 404 19.81 10.77 -1.24
N GLY A 405 18.91 9.79 -1.26
CA GLY A 405 18.37 9.12 -0.08
C GLY A 405 18.34 7.61 -0.29
N HIS A 406 18.60 6.84 0.77
CA HIS A 406 18.73 5.38 0.67
C HIS A 406 17.93 4.65 1.76
N PHE A 407 17.30 3.55 1.36
CA PHE A 407 16.89 2.48 2.27
C PHE A 407 17.75 1.25 2.02
N TYR A 408 18.05 0.52 3.09
CA TYR A 408 18.83 -0.70 3.04
C TYR A 408 18.04 -1.85 3.64
N TYR A 409 18.10 -3.00 2.98
CA TYR A 409 17.64 -4.27 3.52
C TYR A 409 18.83 -5.24 3.58
N ASP A 410 19.17 -5.67 4.79
CA ASP A 410 20.30 -6.56 5.04
C ASP A 410 19.93 -8.01 4.69
N MET A 411 20.65 -8.61 3.74
CA MET A 411 20.49 -10.02 3.37
C MET A 411 21.47 -10.95 4.07
N GLY A 412 22.34 -10.40 4.93
CA GLY A 412 23.35 -11.13 5.68
C GLY A 412 24.77 -11.03 5.11
N ASN A 413 25.70 -11.61 5.87
CA ASN A 413 27.13 -11.59 5.58
C ASN A 413 27.56 -12.86 4.83
N GLY A 414 28.56 -12.74 3.96
CA GLY A 414 29.12 -13.83 3.17
C GLY A 414 28.82 -13.75 1.68
N ALA A 415 29.70 -14.36 0.89
CA ALA A 415 29.50 -14.61 -0.53
C ALA A 415 28.27 -15.51 -0.75
N ALA A 416 27.58 -15.30 -1.87
CA ALA A 416 26.48 -16.15 -2.28
C ALA A 416 26.98 -17.54 -2.69
N GLU A 417 26.45 -18.58 -2.06
CA GLU A 417 26.81 -19.98 -2.35
C GLU A 417 26.33 -20.38 -3.76
N SER A 418 25.11 -19.96 -4.13
CA SER A 418 24.45 -20.18 -5.42
C SER A 418 24.01 -18.87 -6.06
N VAL A 419 23.50 -18.95 -7.30
CA VAL A 419 22.76 -17.83 -7.92
C VAL A 419 21.57 -17.50 -7.03
N GLU A 420 21.37 -16.20 -6.77
CA GLU A 420 20.24 -15.67 -6.04
C GLU A 420 19.21 -15.19 -7.07
N GLU A 421 17.98 -15.72 -7.01
CA GLU A 421 16.86 -15.24 -7.81
C GLU A 421 16.02 -14.29 -6.97
N LEU A 422 15.95 -13.03 -7.40
CA LEU A 422 15.32 -11.94 -6.67
C LEU A 422 14.19 -11.34 -7.52
N PRO A 423 12.94 -11.82 -7.35
CA PRO A 423 11.78 -11.08 -7.83
C PRO A 423 11.71 -9.76 -7.08
N VAL A 424 11.70 -8.66 -7.84
CA VAL A 424 11.74 -7.30 -7.34
C VAL A 424 10.61 -6.48 -7.96
N LYS A 425 10.21 -5.44 -7.26
CA LYS A 425 9.09 -4.62 -7.68
C LYS A 425 9.18 -3.17 -7.23
N LEU A 426 8.94 -2.24 -8.15
CA LEU A 426 8.81 -0.81 -7.90
C LEU A 426 7.36 -0.39 -8.12
N VAL A 427 6.71 0.16 -7.08
CA VAL A 427 5.31 0.59 -7.14
C VAL A 427 5.23 2.10 -7.01
N LYS A 428 4.71 2.79 -8.03
CA LYS A 428 4.38 4.22 -8.01
C LYS A 428 2.91 4.43 -7.66
N ARG A 429 2.65 5.24 -6.64
CA ARG A 429 1.33 5.72 -6.24
C ARG A 429 1.43 7.22 -5.95
N GLY A 430 0.89 8.03 -6.84
CA GLY A 430 1.10 9.47 -6.83
C GLY A 430 2.59 9.82 -7.00
N VAL A 431 3.12 10.65 -6.09
CA VAL A 431 4.57 10.95 -6.01
C VAL A 431 5.38 9.96 -5.16
N ILE A 432 4.74 8.88 -4.72
CA ILE A 432 5.34 7.93 -3.78
C ILE A 432 5.76 6.68 -4.52
N PHE A 433 7.00 6.27 -4.28
CA PHE A 433 7.57 5.04 -4.82
C PHE A 433 7.92 4.10 -3.68
N THR A 434 7.50 2.84 -3.79
CA THR A 434 7.82 1.78 -2.82
C THR A 434 8.55 0.65 -3.52
N ALA A 435 9.68 0.25 -2.96
CA ALA A 435 10.45 -0.89 -3.45
C ALA A 435 10.12 -2.15 -2.64
N TRP A 436 9.94 -3.26 -3.34
CA TRP A 436 9.64 -4.57 -2.79
C TRP A 436 10.57 -5.63 -3.36
N VAL A 437 10.82 -6.66 -2.56
CA VAL A 437 11.50 -7.89 -2.98
C VAL A 437 10.74 -9.08 -2.47
N GLU A 438 10.67 -10.15 -3.24
CA GLU A 438 10.12 -11.41 -2.78
C GLU A 438 11.23 -12.26 -2.15
N LEU A 439 11.10 -12.59 -0.87
CA LEU A 439 12.10 -13.35 -0.12
C LEU A 439 11.47 -14.56 0.57
N PRO A 440 12.22 -15.65 0.77
CA PRO A 440 11.75 -16.76 1.59
C PRO A 440 11.51 -16.27 3.02
N LYS A 441 10.36 -16.68 3.58
CA LYS A 441 10.02 -16.42 4.96
C LYS A 441 11.01 -17.13 5.88
N ARG A 442 11.38 -16.49 6.98
CA ARG A 442 12.26 -17.10 7.99
C ARG A 442 11.66 -18.45 8.45
N ASP A 443 12.46 -19.50 8.35
CA ASP A 443 12.08 -20.89 8.70
C ASP A 443 10.97 -21.53 7.83
N SER A 444 10.77 -21.05 6.58
CA SER A 444 9.82 -21.63 5.63
C SER A 444 10.27 -21.46 4.16
N ASP A 445 9.83 -22.35 3.28
CA ASP A 445 10.01 -22.22 1.83
C ASP A 445 8.96 -21.27 1.18
N GLU A 446 7.99 -20.75 1.94
CA GLU A 446 7.01 -19.76 1.47
C GLU A 446 7.71 -18.42 1.17
N LYS A 447 7.55 -17.90 -0.05
CA LYS A 447 8.06 -16.58 -0.43
C LYS A 447 7.03 -15.49 -0.10
N VAL A 448 7.50 -14.33 0.36
CA VAL A 448 6.66 -13.18 0.71
C VAL A 448 7.28 -11.88 0.19
N TRP A 449 6.43 -10.95 -0.23
CA TRP A 449 6.86 -9.60 -0.60
C TRP A 449 7.22 -8.79 0.65
N VAL A 450 8.47 -8.33 0.69
CA VAL A 450 9.01 -7.50 1.76
C VAL A 450 9.29 -6.10 1.20
N ALA A 451 8.70 -5.08 1.82
CA ALA A 451 9.00 -3.69 1.48
C ALA A 451 10.42 -3.35 1.96
N ILE A 452 11.24 -2.85 1.05
CA ILE A 452 12.60 -2.36 1.34
C ILE A 452 12.55 -0.94 1.87
N GLY A 453 11.71 -0.09 1.27
CA GLY A 453 11.59 1.31 1.63
C GLY A 453 10.62 2.09 0.74
N ARG A 454 10.38 3.34 1.11
CA ARG A 454 9.42 4.23 0.46
C ARG A 454 10.02 5.63 0.31
N HIS A 455 10.07 6.13 -0.92
CA HIS A 455 10.56 7.48 -1.25
C HIS A 455 9.42 8.36 -1.75
N GLY A 456 9.38 9.60 -1.30
CA GLY A 456 8.65 10.67 -1.99
C GLY A 456 9.55 11.30 -3.03
N VAL A 457 9.11 11.27 -4.29
CA VAL A 457 9.90 11.79 -5.42
C VAL A 457 9.04 12.70 -6.30
N PRO A 458 8.63 13.88 -5.81
CA PRO A 458 8.13 14.95 -6.67
C PRO A 458 9.18 15.28 -7.75
N GLY A 459 8.76 15.28 -9.01
CA GLY A 459 9.62 15.65 -10.14
C GLY A 459 10.29 14.48 -10.90
N LEU A 460 9.97 13.22 -10.57
CA LEU A 460 10.27 12.09 -11.46
C LEU A 460 9.04 11.80 -12.34
N ASP A 461 8.85 12.64 -13.36
CA ASP A 461 7.59 12.74 -14.10
C ASP A 461 7.52 11.76 -15.27
N LYS A 462 8.65 11.54 -15.96
CA LYS A 462 8.72 10.69 -17.16
C LYS A 462 9.94 9.76 -17.13
N PRO A 463 10.04 8.89 -16.11
CA PRO A 463 11.18 7.99 -16.03
C PRO A 463 11.13 6.92 -17.13
N HIS A 464 12.31 6.61 -17.67
CA HIS A 464 12.54 5.43 -18.47
C HIS A 464 12.81 4.25 -17.55
N LEU A 465 12.27 3.08 -17.89
CA LEU A 465 12.65 1.84 -17.22
C LEU A 465 14.07 1.50 -17.62
N ALA A 466 14.95 1.23 -16.66
CA ALA A 466 16.35 0.91 -16.93
C ALA A 466 16.86 -0.27 -16.11
N LEU A 467 17.87 -0.95 -16.66
CA LEU A 467 18.53 -2.13 -16.15
C LEU A 467 20.03 -1.86 -16.12
N LYS A 468 20.67 -2.27 -15.03
CA LYS A 468 22.09 -2.04 -14.81
C LYS A 468 22.74 -3.23 -14.15
N ALA A 469 23.89 -3.64 -14.64
CA ALA A 469 24.75 -4.64 -14.02
C ALA A 469 26.19 -4.12 -14.00
N ALA A 470 26.79 -4.00 -12.81
CA ALA A 470 28.12 -3.43 -12.67
C ALA A 470 28.88 -4.04 -11.50
N ASN A 471 30.21 -3.99 -11.61
CA ASN A 471 31.12 -4.14 -10.50
C ASN A 471 31.70 -2.75 -10.25
N GLY A 472 31.41 -2.16 -9.09
CA GLY A 472 31.82 -0.79 -8.73
C GLY A 472 33.34 -0.54 -8.67
N GLU A 473 33.79 0.29 -7.72
CA GLU A 473 35.20 0.70 -7.64
C GLU A 473 36.15 -0.46 -7.25
N ASN A 474 37.46 -0.16 -7.14
CA ASN A 474 38.47 -1.12 -6.71
C ASN A 474 38.04 -1.86 -5.45
N ASP A 475 38.39 -3.14 -5.37
CA ASP A 475 38.25 -3.90 -4.13
C ASP A 475 38.91 -3.17 -2.95
N HIS A 476 38.47 -3.44 -1.73
CA HIS A 476 39.05 -2.88 -0.50
C HIS A 476 40.58 -3.03 -0.41
N TYR A 477 41.17 -3.95 -1.19
CA TYR A 477 42.60 -4.22 -1.26
C TYR A 477 43.36 -3.36 -2.27
N GLY A 478 42.70 -2.51 -3.05
CA GLY A 478 43.32 -1.67 -4.07
C GLY A 478 44.04 -2.48 -5.16
N SER A 479 43.63 -3.73 -5.36
CA SER A 479 44.31 -4.69 -6.23
C SER A 479 44.03 -4.45 -7.71
N GLY A 480 42.98 -3.66 -8.02
CA GLY A 480 42.50 -3.42 -9.38
C GLY A 480 41.85 -4.64 -10.03
N LYS A 481 41.59 -5.71 -9.26
CA LYS A 481 40.98 -6.96 -9.75
C LYS A 481 39.57 -7.09 -9.19
N VAL A 482 38.58 -6.65 -9.95
CA VAL A 482 37.19 -7.05 -9.72
C VAL A 482 36.86 -8.25 -10.59
N SER A 483 36.24 -9.29 -10.03
CA SER A 483 35.78 -10.43 -10.83
C SER A 483 34.49 -10.09 -11.56
N GLU A 484 34.34 -10.53 -12.80
CA GLU A 484 33.07 -10.46 -13.51
C GLU A 484 32.05 -11.42 -12.89
N THR A 485 30.76 -11.07 -12.96
CA THR A 485 29.65 -11.95 -12.60
C THR A 485 28.55 -11.87 -13.65
N GLU A 486 27.82 -12.96 -13.81
CA GLU A 486 26.66 -13.05 -14.68
C GLU A 486 25.44 -12.49 -13.94
N VAL A 487 24.74 -11.57 -14.60
CA VAL A 487 23.45 -11.04 -14.17
C VAL A 487 22.42 -11.39 -15.23
N ASN A 488 21.30 -11.95 -14.82
CA ASN A 488 20.15 -12.16 -15.71
C ASN A 488 18.99 -11.28 -15.26
N PHE A 489 18.34 -10.62 -16.22
CA PHE A 489 17.04 -9.98 -16.05
C PHE A 489 15.98 -10.77 -16.79
N ASP A 490 14.83 -10.97 -16.16
CA ASP A 490 13.76 -11.81 -16.68
C ASP A 490 12.38 -11.28 -16.24
N ASP A 491 11.35 -11.61 -17.01
CA ASP A 491 9.93 -11.32 -16.81
C ASP A 491 9.65 -9.89 -16.33
N ILE A 492 10.06 -8.91 -17.14
CA ILE A 492 9.83 -7.51 -16.84
C ILE A 492 8.40 -7.15 -17.21
N VAL A 493 7.61 -6.71 -16.24
CA VAL A 493 6.19 -6.36 -16.44
C VAL A 493 5.93 -4.98 -15.91
N VAL A 494 5.35 -4.10 -16.74
CA VAL A 494 4.78 -2.83 -16.28
C VAL A 494 3.27 -2.95 -16.28
N THR A 495 2.69 -2.77 -15.10
CA THR A 495 1.24 -2.74 -14.90
C THR A 495 0.81 -1.34 -14.51
N SER A 496 -0.09 -0.74 -15.26
CA SER A 496 -0.75 0.53 -14.92
C SER A 496 -1.93 0.30 -13.99
N SER A 497 -2.21 1.30 -13.16
CA SER A 497 -3.36 1.33 -12.26
C SER A 497 -4.02 2.72 -12.28
N VAL A 498 -5.34 2.78 -12.12
CA VAL A 498 -6.08 4.02 -11.90
C VAL A 498 -6.66 3.98 -10.49
N TRP A 499 -6.42 5.01 -9.68
CA TRP A 499 -6.88 5.08 -8.30
C TRP A 499 -7.80 6.28 -8.07
N GLU A 500 -8.86 6.07 -7.32
CA GLU A 500 -9.72 7.13 -6.78
C GLU A 500 -9.54 7.23 -5.26
N THR A 501 -9.42 8.45 -4.73
CA THR A 501 -9.30 8.69 -3.28
C THR A 501 -10.64 9.14 -2.72
N LYS A 502 -11.24 8.32 -1.85
CA LYS A 502 -12.45 8.68 -1.11
C LYS A 502 -12.11 9.56 0.08
N LEU A 503 -12.81 10.69 0.14
CA LEU A 503 -12.62 11.69 1.19
C LEU A 503 -13.57 11.43 2.36
N ILE A 504 -13.09 11.67 3.58
CA ILE A 504 -13.78 11.38 4.83
C ILE A 504 -14.43 12.67 5.35
N GLY A 505 -15.63 12.55 5.96
CA GLY A 505 -16.32 13.65 6.61
C GLY A 505 -17.30 14.41 5.69
N GLY A 506 -18.30 15.04 6.33
CA GLY A 506 -19.60 15.48 5.75
C GLY A 506 -19.60 16.49 4.59
N ASP A 507 -20.79 16.96 4.23
CA ASP A 507 -21.06 17.81 3.05
C ASP A 507 -20.21 19.11 3.03
N SER A 508 -19.73 19.48 1.85
CA SER A 508 -18.95 20.71 1.60
C SER A 508 -19.83 21.96 1.50
N SER A 509 -21.15 21.80 1.46
CA SER A 509 -22.11 22.89 1.23
C SER A 509 -22.08 24.03 2.26
N GLU A 510 -21.68 23.76 3.50
CA GLU A 510 -21.54 24.78 4.55
C GLU A 510 -20.18 25.50 4.53
N ALA A 511 -19.22 25.03 3.73
CA ALA A 511 -17.87 25.58 3.71
C ALA A 511 -17.80 26.87 2.88
N SER A 512 -17.26 27.92 3.47
CA SER A 512 -16.91 29.17 2.76
C SER A 512 -15.70 29.01 1.82
N PHE A 513 -14.89 27.97 2.06
CA PHE A 513 -13.79 27.54 1.21
C PHE A 513 -13.61 26.04 1.34
N THR A 514 -13.42 25.36 0.22
CA THR A 514 -13.07 23.94 0.16
C THR A 514 -12.13 23.70 -1.01
N THR A 515 -11.19 22.79 -0.85
CA THR A 515 -10.35 22.30 -1.95
C THR A 515 -9.92 20.87 -1.65
N ASP A 516 -9.90 20.05 -2.70
CA ASP A 516 -9.39 18.68 -2.69
C ASP A 516 -8.05 18.59 -3.45
N PHE A 517 -7.45 19.74 -3.80
CA PHE A 517 -6.12 19.88 -4.45
C PHE A 517 -5.96 19.10 -5.77
N ASP A 518 -7.05 18.90 -6.51
CA ASP A 518 -7.11 18.19 -7.78
C ASP A 518 -6.89 19.11 -9.00
N ASN A 519 -6.93 20.43 -8.80
CA ASN A 519 -6.81 21.44 -9.84
C ASN A 519 -5.63 22.38 -9.60
N LEU A 520 -4.60 22.28 -10.46
CA LEU A 520 -3.37 23.09 -10.38
C LEU A 520 -3.60 24.60 -10.54
N GLU A 521 -4.51 25.01 -11.44
CA GLU A 521 -4.81 26.42 -11.65
C GLU A 521 -5.51 27.02 -10.43
N ALA A 522 -6.50 26.31 -9.88
CA ALA A 522 -7.17 26.70 -8.65
C ALA A 522 -6.18 26.79 -7.49
N PHE A 523 -5.33 25.77 -7.31
CA PHE A 523 -4.29 25.76 -6.28
C PHE A 523 -3.35 26.97 -6.39
N SER A 524 -2.86 27.26 -7.60
CA SER A 524 -1.93 28.38 -7.84
C SER A 524 -2.55 29.75 -7.55
N ASN A 525 -3.87 29.88 -7.70
CA ASN A 525 -4.62 31.09 -7.34
C ASN A 525 -4.89 31.16 -5.83
N ASP A 526 -5.26 30.02 -5.23
CA ASP A 526 -5.73 29.94 -3.86
C ASP A 526 -4.59 29.91 -2.83
N PHE A 527 -3.38 29.47 -3.20
CA PHE A 527 -2.26 29.31 -2.27
C PHE A 527 -1.01 30.08 -2.70
N THR A 528 -0.28 30.58 -1.70
CA THR A 528 1.11 31.03 -1.84
C THR A 528 2.01 29.99 -1.21
N ILE A 529 3.03 29.53 -1.93
CA ILE A 529 4.05 28.64 -1.36
C ILE A 529 5.21 29.48 -0.81
N VAL A 530 5.45 29.35 0.50
CA VAL A 530 6.57 30.01 1.17
C VAL A 530 7.78 29.08 1.17
N ASN A 531 8.96 29.64 0.85
CA ASN A 531 10.23 28.92 0.76
C ASN A 531 10.13 27.68 -0.14
N HIS A 532 9.73 27.92 -1.40
CA HIS A 532 9.43 26.88 -2.38
C HIS A 532 10.65 26.03 -2.74
N GLU A 533 10.47 24.72 -2.76
CA GLU A 533 11.43 23.72 -3.19
C GLU A 533 10.69 22.68 -4.05
N ASP A 534 10.83 22.80 -5.38
CA ASP A 534 10.11 22.00 -6.37
C ASP A 534 10.28 20.49 -6.18
N SER A 535 11.47 20.05 -5.71
CA SER A 535 11.79 18.63 -5.50
C SER A 535 11.02 17.98 -4.34
N HIS A 536 10.26 18.76 -3.57
CA HIS A 536 9.59 18.30 -2.33
C HIS A 536 8.12 18.71 -2.26
N LEU A 537 7.54 19.19 -3.37
CA LEU A 537 6.13 19.55 -3.46
C LEU A 537 5.54 19.13 -4.80
N ALA A 538 4.35 18.56 -4.78
CA ALA A 538 3.61 18.23 -6.00
C ALA A 538 2.10 18.13 -5.76
N LEU A 539 1.32 18.40 -6.80
CA LEU A 539 -0.10 18.11 -6.82
C LEU A 539 -0.35 16.78 -7.52
N ASP A 540 -0.78 15.78 -6.74
CA ASP A 540 -1.16 14.47 -7.26
C ASP A 540 -2.08 13.75 -6.26
N ARG A 541 -3.38 13.67 -6.58
CA ARG A 541 -4.44 13.16 -5.68
C ARG A 541 -4.47 13.89 -4.32
N GLY A 542 -4.13 15.17 -4.33
CA GLY A 542 -3.86 15.94 -3.13
C GLY A 542 -2.64 16.84 -3.29
N LEU A 543 -2.41 17.71 -2.30
CA LEU A 543 -1.15 18.41 -2.14
C LEU A 543 -0.16 17.49 -1.39
N ASN A 544 0.90 17.07 -2.07
CA ASN A 544 1.96 16.26 -1.49
C ASN A 544 3.11 17.17 -1.08
N ILE A 545 3.48 17.12 0.20
CA ILE A 545 4.67 17.79 0.75
C ILE A 545 5.60 16.71 1.31
N VAL A 546 6.80 16.63 0.78
CA VAL A 546 7.87 15.76 1.30
C VAL A 546 8.61 16.54 2.36
N SER A 547 8.58 16.06 3.61
CA SER A 547 9.14 16.80 4.73
C SER A 547 10.66 16.95 4.62
N GLN A 548 11.15 18.13 4.99
CA GLN A 548 12.56 18.46 5.05
C GLN A 548 12.90 19.12 6.37
N TYR A 549 14.18 19.11 6.75
CA TYR A 549 14.62 19.90 7.89
C TYR A 549 14.33 21.38 7.65
N GLY A 550 13.71 22.01 8.65
CA GLY A 550 13.50 23.44 8.68
C GLY A 550 12.88 23.86 10.02
N ALA A 551 13.31 25.02 10.53
CA ALA A 551 12.86 25.57 11.79
C ALA A 551 12.31 26.99 11.61
N ALA A 552 11.27 27.33 12.39
CA ALA A 552 10.72 28.69 12.37
C ALA A 552 11.75 29.68 12.92
N GLY A 553 12.01 30.75 12.17
CA GLY A 553 12.98 31.80 12.54
C GLY A 553 14.44 31.45 12.28
N ASP A 554 14.72 30.30 11.67
CA ASP A 554 16.04 29.95 11.16
C ASP A 554 16.22 30.56 9.76
N GLU A 555 17.09 31.55 9.63
CA GLU A 555 17.33 32.24 8.35
C GLU A 555 18.08 31.36 7.34
N GLU A 556 18.88 30.39 7.80
CA GLU A 556 19.65 29.48 6.94
C GLU A 556 18.79 28.30 6.47
N ASN A 557 17.95 27.77 7.37
CA ASN A 557 17.10 26.62 7.13
C ASN A 557 15.65 26.92 7.56
N PRO A 558 14.98 27.87 6.90
CA PRO A 558 13.59 28.17 7.22
C PRO A 558 12.70 26.99 6.82
N ILE A 559 11.49 26.93 7.39
CA ILE A 559 10.54 25.89 7.00
C ILE A 559 10.17 26.07 5.52
N LYS A 560 10.33 25.01 4.74
CA LYS A 560 10.08 24.98 3.29
C LYS A 560 8.68 24.51 2.95
N ASN A 561 8.23 24.84 1.74
CA ASN A 561 6.98 24.36 1.13
C ASN A 561 5.73 24.59 1.98
N PHE A 562 5.66 25.72 2.67
CA PHE A 562 4.47 26.14 3.41
C PHE A 562 3.39 26.58 2.44
N ALA A 563 2.25 25.88 2.37
CA ALA A 563 1.14 26.30 1.52
C ALA A 563 0.19 27.19 2.30
N LEU A 564 0.26 28.52 2.09
CA LEU A 564 -0.58 29.52 2.75
C LEU A 564 -1.78 29.90 1.89
N LEU A 565 -2.98 29.75 2.44
CA LEU A 565 -4.23 30.15 1.80
C LEU A 565 -4.26 31.68 1.60
N ASN A 566 -4.46 32.11 0.36
CA ASN A 566 -4.57 33.51 -0.04
C ASN A 566 -5.91 34.13 0.38
N LYS A 567 -6.96 33.30 0.44
CA LYS A 567 -8.30 33.73 0.85
C LYS A 567 -8.32 34.08 2.33
N SER A 568 -8.95 35.22 2.65
CA SER A 568 -9.18 35.62 4.05
C SER A 568 -10.13 34.64 4.74
N LEU A 569 -9.84 34.35 6.01
CA LEU A 569 -10.73 33.57 6.86
C LEU A 569 -12.02 34.35 7.18
N PRO A 570 -13.16 33.68 7.44
CA PRO A 570 -14.40 34.34 7.79
C PRO A 570 -14.26 35.29 8.98
N GLU A 571 -15.01 36.39 8.96
CA GLU A 571 -15.16 37.23 10.15
C GLU A 571 -15.86 36.46 11.26
N GLY A 572 -15.49 36.74 12.52
CA GLY A 572 -16.10 36.06 13.67
C GLY A 572 -15.54 34.67 13.93
N ASP A 573 -16.43 33.71 14.13
CA ASP A 573 -16.10 32.34 14.52
C ASP A 573 -16.04 31.45 13.28
N TRP A 574 -15.15 30.46 13.30
CA TRP A 574 -14.97 29.53 12.18
C TRP A 574 -14.29 28.24 12.63
N ASP A 575 -14.41 27.22 11.80
CA ASP A 575 -13.67 25.97 11.89
C ASP A 575 -12.82 25.79 10.63
N ALA A 576 -11.56 25.40 10.80
CA ALA A 576 -10.67 25.00 9.71
C ALA A 576 -10.34 23.53 9.87
N GLU A 577 -10.70 22.71 8.89
CA GLU A 577 -10.55 21.25 8.92
C GLU A 577 -9.65 20.79 7.77
N VAL A 578 -8.72 19.90 8.06
CA VAL A 578 -7.86 19.30 7.04
C VAL A 578 -7.82 17.78 7.18
N GLN A 579 -7.93 17.09 6.06
CA GLN A 579 -7.65 15.67 5.92
C GLN A 579 -6.26 15.49 5.29
N VAL A 580 -5.41 14.70 5.93
CA VAL A 580 -4.05 14.43 5.46
C VAL A 580 -3.68 12.97 5.71
N SER A 581 -3.09 12.32 4.72
CA SER A 581 -2.57 10.97 4.80
C SER A 581 -1.04 11.00 4.85
N PHE A 582 -0.45 10.36 5.85
CA PHE A 582 1.01 10.23 5.97
C PHE A 582 1.40 8.97 6.75
N GLN A 583 2.68 8.59 6.68
CA GLN A 583 3.26 7.52 7.49
C GLN A 583 4.36 8.10 8.37
N LEU A 584 4.11 8.18 9.69
CA LEU A 584 5.15 8.56 10.65
C LEU A 584 6.06 7.36 10.95
N SER A 585 7.13 7.23 10.17
CA SER A 585 8.16 6.19 10.30
C SER A 585 9.45 6.68 10.97
N SER A 586 9.60 8.00 11.18
CA SER A 586 10.83 8.63 11.69
C SER A 586 10.58 9.62 12.82
N GLN A 587 11.65 9.96 13.55
CA GLN A 587 11.66 10.98 14.58
C GLN A 587 11.83 12.36 13.94
N LYS A 588 11.21 13.39 14.51
CA LYS A 588 11.24 14.81 14.14
C LYS A 588 10.23 15.35 13.11
N PRO A 589 9.58 14.57 12.22
CA PRO A 589 8.54 15.13 11.37
C PRO A 589 7.40 15.74 12.18
N GLN A 590 6.92 16.90 11.75
CA GLN A 590 5.73 17.57 12.23
C GLN A 590 4.86 17.92 11.01
N ILE A 591 3.62 17.41 11.02
CA ILE A 591 2.68 17.51 9.90
C ILE A 591 1.33 18.00 10.42
N GLY A 592 0.73 18.98 9.76
CA GLY A 592 -0.61 19.44 10.12
C GLY A 592 -1.03 20.79 9.54
N LEU A 593 -1.86 21.48 10.32
CA LEU A 593 -2.52 22.74 10.01
C LEU A 593 -1.87 23.88 10.79
N VAL A 594 -1.74 25.05 10.18
CA VAL A 594 -1.10 26.22 10.81
C VAL A 594 -1.87 27.50 10.53
N LEU A 595 -1.97 28.38 11.52
CA LEU A 595 -2.36 29.77 11.37
C LEU A 595 -1.10 30.62 11.52
N PHE A 596 -0.57 31.10 10.40
CA PHE A 596 0.78 31.68 10.29
C PHE A 596 0.72 33.18 10.00
N GLU A 597 1.28 33.99 10.88
CA GLU A 597 1.49 35.43 10.65
C GLU A 597 2.95 35.70 10.29
N ASP A 598 3.87 35.18 11.10
CA ASP A 598 5.32 35.20 10.90
C ASP A 598 5.98 34.12 11.75
N ASP A 599 7.30 33.95 11.62
CA ASP A 599 8.09 32.96 12.34
C ASP A 599 8.06 33.11 13.87
N ALA A 600 7.72 34.30 14.38
CA ALA A 600 7.58 34.56 15.80
C ALA A 600 6.14 34.39 16.30
N ASN A 601 5.14 34.36 15.41
CA ASN A 601 3.72 34.40 15.73
C ASN A 601 2.91 33.43 14.84
N PHE A 602 2.69 32.22 15.35
CA PHE A 602 1.84 31.23 14.68
C PHE A 602 1.17 30.26 15.66
N LEU A 603 0.07 29.65 15.22
CA LEU A 603 -0.54 28.48 15.86
C LEU A 603 -0.35 27.27 14.96
N LEU A 604 0.12 26.14 15.49
CA LEU A 604 0.29 24.91 14.72
C LEU A 604 -0.43 23.76 15.43
N LEU A 605 -1.38 23.13 14.75
CA LEU A 605 -2.00 21.88 15.15
C LEU A 605 -1.52 20.76 14.24
N GLY A 606 -0.97 19.69 14.79
CA GLY A 606 -0.54 18.57 13.98
C GLY A 606 -0.06 17.40 14.79
N ARG A 607 0.57 16.46 14.10
CA ARG A 607 1.21 15.30 14.70
C ARG A 607 2.72 15.36 14.52
N TYR A 608 3.43 14.94 15.55
CA TYR A 608 4.88 14.97 15.65
C TYR A 608 5.45 13.57 15.97
N GLY A 609 6.54 13.20 15.29
CA GLY A 609 7.35 12.01 15.59
C GLY A 609 8.31 12.28 16.75
N LYS A 610 7.98 11.81 17.97
CA LYS A 610 8.81 11.99 19.17
C LYS A 610 9.79 10.83 19.37
N ASP A 611 11.02 11.18 19.73
CA ASP A 611 12.08 10.24 20.05
C ASP A 611 11.70 9.34 21.23
N HIS A 612 11.93 8.03 21.09
CA HIS A 612 11.81 7.09 22.20
C HIS A 612 12.76 5.89 22.08
N GLY A 613 14.05 6.12 22.34
CA GLY A 613 15.11 5.12 22.12
C GLY A 613 15.18 4.73 20.65
N TYR A 614 15.18 3.43 20.36
CA TYR A 614 15.15 2.89 18.99
C TYR A 614 13.76 2.94 18.31
N ASN A 615 12.74 3.48 18.99
CA ASN A 615 11.38 3.57 18.47
C ASN A 615 10.96 5.02 18.23
N VAL A 616 9.97 5.21 17.36
CA VAL A 616 9.27 6.47 17.13
C VAL A 616 7.95 6.44 17.90
N ARG A 617 7.65 7.50 18.64
CA ARG A 617 6.34 7.75 19.23
C ARG A 617 5.58 8.78 18.40
N ARG A 618 4.26 8.60 18.31
CA ARG A 618 3.37 9.58 17.69
C ARG A 618 2.77 10.46 18.78
N GLN A 619 2.83 11.78 18.57
CA GLN A 619 2.28 12.74 19.51
C GLN A 619 1.54 13.85 18.78
N ASP A 620 0.25 14.02 19.12
CA ASP A 620 -0.51 15.17 18.68
C ASP A 620 -0.14 16.39 19.51
N VAL A 621 -0.08 17.55 18.86
CA VAL A 621 0.48 18.77 19.44
C VAL A 621 -0.27 19.98 18.93
N PHE A 622 -0.62 20.89 19.85
CA PHE A 622 -1.16 22.20 19.55
C PHE A 622 -0.26 23.30 20.12
N ARG A 623 0.58 23.87 19.25
CA ARG A 623 1.62 24.85 19.58
C ARG A 623 1.15 26.26 19.35
N LYS A 624 1.50 27.14 20.28
CA LYS A 624 1.40 28.59 20.12
C LYS A 624 2.78 29.21 20.22
N PHE A 625 3.18 29.90 19.16
CA PHE A 625 4.31 30.79 19.16
C PHE A 625 3.84 32.23 19.31
N THR A 626 4.43 32.96 20.24
CA THR A 626 4.15 34.40 20.41
C THR A 626 5.45 35.10 20.71
N ARG A 627 5.86 36.04 19.85
CA ARG A 627 7.16 36.70 19.91
C ARG A 627 8.32 35.70 20.06
N GLY A 628 8.26 34.60 19.31
CA GLY A 628 9.28 33.54 19.30
C GLY A 628 9.25 32.60 20.51
N THR A 629 8.33 32.78 21.46
CA THR A 629 8.19 31.87 22.60
C THR A 629 7.22 30.74 22.27
N ASP A 630 7.70 29.49 22.31
CA ASP A 630 6.87 28.30 22.14
C ASP A 630 6.09 27.98 23.42
N SER A 631 4.81 27.64 23.26
CA SER A 631 3.90 27.20 24.32
C SER A 631 3.09 26.00 23.80
N PRO A 632 3.68 24.79 23.79
CA PRO A 632 3.02 23.59 23.30
C PRO A 632 1.98 23.07 24.29
N ILE A 633 0.85 22.58 23.77
CA ILE A 633 -0.03 21.64 24.46
C ILE A 633 0.12 20.29 23.76
N GLU A 634 0.55 19.29 24.51
CA GLU A 634 0.69 17.92 24.03
C GLU A 634 -0.62 17.15 24.28
N GLY A 635 -1.12 16.46 23.25
CA GLY A 635 -2.30 15.59 23.33
C GLY A 635 -2.04 14.34 24.16
N GLY A 636 -3.08 13.87 24.86
CA GLY A 636 -3.00 12.73 25.79
C GLY A 636 -3.12 11.34 25.17
N VAL A 637 -3.42 11.21 23.87
CA VAL A 637 -3.60 9.90 23.22
C VAL A 637 -2.23 9.34 22.81
N TYR A 638 -1.75 8.40 23.60
CA TYR A 638 -0.45 7.75 23.42
C TYR A 638 -0.60 6.53 22.52
N ARG A 639 -0.09 6.59 21.29
CA ARG A 639 -0.01 5.40 20.43
C ARG A 639 1.43 4.95 20.30
N ALA A 640 1.75 3.86 20.99
CA ALA A 640 3.05 3.23 20.87
C ALA A 640 3.29 2.75 19.43
N TYR A 641 4.55 2.83 18.97
CA TYR A 641 5.07 2.35 17.70
C TYR A 641 4.84 3.22 16.45
N SER A 642 5.81 3.13 15.53
CA SER A 642 5.81 3.73 14.19
C SER A 642 4.70 3.13 13.34
N GLU A 643 4.19 3.93 12.40
CA GLU A 643 3.22 3.44 11.42
C GLU A 643 3.90 2.54 10.40
N ARG A 644 3.35 1.34 10.16
CA ARG A 644 3.83 0.43 9.10
C ARG A 644 3.30 0.78 7.71
N ALA A 645 2.20 1.53 7.66
CA ALA A 645 1.57 2.01 6.44
C ALA A 645 0.96 3.41 6.71
N PRO A 646 0.77 4.24 5.66
CA PRO A 646 0.12 5.53 5.81
C PRO A 646 -1.24 5.42 6.47
N GLN A 647 -1.54 6.41 7.31
CA GLN A 647 -2.84 6.55 7.95
C GLN A 647 -3.40 7.92 7.58
N THR A 648 -4.72 7.98 7.47
CA THR A 648 -5.45 9.23 7.28
C THR A 648 -5.67 9.88 8.64
N HIS A 649 -5.46 11.19 8.70
CA HIS A 649 -5.63 12.01 9.89
C HIS A 649 -6.51 13.20 9.55
N LEU A 650 -7.46 13.52 10.43
CA LEU A 650 -8.23 14.75 10.34
C LEU A 650 -7.88 15.66 11.51
N PHE A 651 -7.47 16.89 11.18
CA PHE A 651 -7.17 17.94 12.13
C PHE A 651 -8.18 19.08 11.99
N LYS A 652 -8.54 19.71 13.12
CA LYS A 652 -9.41 20.88 13.14
C LYS A 652 -8.94 21.95 14.11
N ILE A 653 -8.85 23.19 13.64
CA ILE A 653 -8.73 24.38 14.48
C ILE A 653 -10.09 25.07 14.52
N GLU A 654 -10.67 25.19 15.71
CA GLU A 654 -11.90 25.97 15.95
C GLU A 654 -11.54 27.33 16.55
N LYS A 655 -12.06 28.41 16.00
CA LYS A 655 -11.96 29.76 16.57
C LYS A 655 -13.30 30.17 17.17
N ARG A 656 -13.30 30.50 18.46
CA ARG A 656 -14.44 31.09 19.18
C ARG A 656 -14.00 32.35 19.91
N GLY A 657 -14.30 33.52 19.34
CA GLY A 657 -13.77 34.80 19.78
C GLY A 657 -12.24 34.86 19.70
N ARG A 658 -11.57 34.87 20.86
CA ARG A 658 -10.09 34.86 21.01
C ARG A 658 -9.52 33.51 21.42
N LYS A 659 -10.38 32.50 21.55
CA LYS A 659 -9.99 31.13 21.90
C LYS A 659 -9.86 30.32 20.62
N TYR A 660 -8.77 29.58 20.53
CA TYR A 660 -8.49 28.63 19.47
C TYR A 660 -8.41 27.25 20.09
N THR A 661 -9.14 26.29 19.55
CA THR A 661 -9.18 24.92 20.06
C THR A 661 -8.66 23.98 18.99
N GLY A 662 -7.59 23.25 19.30
CA GLY A 662 -7.06 22.21 18.43
C GLY A 662 -7.76 20.88 18.68
N LYS A 663 -8.26 20.23 17.63
CA LYS A 663 -8.96 18.95 17.69
C LYS A 663 -8.43 17.96 16.66
N ILE A 664 -8.50 16.68 17.01
CA ILE A 664 -8.21 15.57 16.09
C ILE A 664 -9.44 14.68 15.99
N PHE A 665 -9.67 14.09 14.83
CA PHE A 665 -10.68 13.04 14.69
C PHE A 665 -10.03 11.69 14.96
N THR A 666 -10.41 11.05 16.05
CA THR A 666 -9.82 9.79 16.51
C THR A 666 -10.86 9.04 17.34
N PRO A 667 -10.76 7.71 17.48
CA PRO A 667 -11.48 6.97 18.50
C PRO A 667 -11.26 7.60 19.88
N ASN A 668 -12.34 7.94 20.58
CA ASN A 668 -12.30 8.36 21.99
C ASN A 668 -11.85 7.18 22.88
N GLU A 669 -10.97 7.40 23.86
CA GLU A 669 -10.45 6.30 24.67
C GLU A 669 -11.47 5.68 25.63
N GLU A 670 -12.54 6.39 25.98
CA GLU A 670 -13.64 5.96 26.86
C GLU A 670 -14.83 5.39 26.10
N THR A 671 -15.21 5.95 24.95
CA THR A 671 -16.32 5.45 24.13
C THR A 671 -15.87 4.65 22.92
N GLY A 672 -14.62 4.78 22.50
CA GLY A 672 -14.19 4.28 21.20
C GLY A 672 -14.72 5.12 20.04
N GLU A 673 -15.70 6.01 20.25
CA GLU A 673 -16.36 6.72 19.16
C GLU A 673 -15.42 7.65 18.41
N HIS A 674 -15.46 7.61 17.08
CA HIS A 674 -14.76 8.60 16.29
C HIS A 674 -15.47 9.92 16.50
N GLU A 675 -14.77 10.78 17.22
CA GLU A 675 -15.24 12.10 17.49
C GLU A 675 -14.07 13.08 17.41
N TRP A 676 -14.43 14.35 17.42
CA TRP A 676 -13.46 15.42 17.51
C TRP A 676 -12.96 15.54 18.94
N LEU A 677 -11.86 14.83 19.26
CA LEU A 677 -11.19 14.94 20.54
C LEU A 677 -10.42 16.26 20.63
N THR A 678 -10.59 16.97 21.74
CA THR A 678 -9.87 18.22 21.99
C THR A 678 -8.47 17.94 22.52
N ILE A 679 -7.45 18.43 21.79
CA ILE A 679 -6.05 18.39 22.22
C ILE A 679 -5.80 19.48 23.26
N GLY A 680 -6.31 20.68 23.01
CA GLY A 680 -6.12 21.82 23.91
C GLY A 680 -6.72 23.11 23.38
N GLU A 681 -6.77 24.10 24.26
CA GLU A 681 -7.25 25.44 23.96
C GLU A 681 -6.12 26.46 24.18
N GLN A 682 -5.96 27.39 23.24
CA GLN A 682 -5.01 28.49 23.28
C GLN A 682 -5.77 29.81 23.15
N THR A 683 -5.54 30.75 24.07
CA THR A 683 -6.03 32.13 23.91
C THR A 683 -4.98 32.96 23.19
N VAL A 684 -5.39 33.63 22.10
CA VAL A 684 -4.53 34.53 21.32
C VAL A 684 -5.17 35.91 21.22
N LEU A 685 -4.46 36.93 21.69
CA LEU A 685 -4.97 38.31 21.73
C LEU A 685 -4.94 38.98 20.36
N ARG A 686 -3.91 38.66 19.57
CA ARG A 686 -3.63 39.20 18.23
C ARG A 686 -2.93 38.11 17.43
N ILE A 687 -3.64 37.56 16.46
CA ILE A 687 -3.04 36.81 15.35
C ILE A 687 -3.89 37.12 14.13
N ASN A 688 -3.27 37.68 13.10
CA ASN A 688 -3.91 37.94 11.82
C ASN A 688 -3.21 37.15 10.71
N GLY A 689 -2.98 35.88 11.02
CA GLY A 689 -2.26 34.97 10.15
C GLY A 689 -3.13 34.39 9.04
N LYS A 690 -2.47 33.88 8.01
CA LYS A 690 -3.08 33.05 6.97
C LYS A 690 -3.17 31.60 7.44
N LEU A 691 -4.23 30.91 7.07
CA LEU A 691 -4.32 29.46 7.24
C LEU A 691 -3.34 28.79 6.28
N GLY A 692 -2.68 27.72 6.70
CA GLY A 692 -1.77 26.99 5.85
C GLY A 692 -1.58 25.53 6.23
N LEU A 693 -0.85 24.84 5.37
CA LEU A 693 -0.54 23.41 5.47
C LEU A 693 0.97 23.23 5.55
N VAL A 694 1.41 22.34 6.42
CA VAL A 694 2.85 22.14 6.70
C VAL A 694 3.19 20.67 6.90
N ALA A 695 4.33 20.26 6.34
CA ALA A 695 5.04 19.02 6.66
C ALA A 695 6.54 19.29 6.67
N HIS A 696 7.18 19.20 7.84
CA HIS A 696 8.61 19.50 7.98
C HIS A 696 9.25 18.66 9.09
N ASN A 697 10.58 18.64 9.17
CA ASN A 697 11.34 17.95 10.21
C ASN A 697 11.95 19.00 11.16
N LEU A 698 11.65 18.87 12.47
CA LEU A 698 12.12 19.81 13.50
C LEU A 698 13.61 19.67 13.86
N GLY A 699 14.32 18.67 13.34
CA GLY A 699 15.69 18.37 13.71
C GLY A 699 16.37 17.40 12.75
N THR A 700 17.69 17.26 12.91
CA THR A 700 18.48 16.15 12.36
C THR A 700 18.12 14.84 13.07
N ASP A 701 18.58 13.72 12.52
CA ASP A 701 18.39 12.41 13.13
C ASP A 701 18.95 12.32 14.57
N HIS A 702 18.54 11.27 15.30
CA HIS A 702 18.88 11.03 16.71
C HIS A 702 20.40 11.02 17.00
N TYR A 703 21.23 10.81 15.98
CA TYR A 703 22.69 10.71 16.10
C TYR A 703 23.42 11.96 15.61
N GLY A 704 22.71 12.98 15.14
CA GLY A 704 23.31 14.20 14.57
C GLY A 704 24.12 13.93 13.30
N SER A 705 23.92 12.77 12.68
CA SER A 705 24.70 12.27 11.55
C SER A 705 24.07 12.57 10.18
N GLY A 706 22.83 13.06 10.15
CA GLY A 706 22.16 13.38 8.89
C GLY A 706 20.75 13.98 9.06
N PRO A 707 20.11 14.37 7.94
CA PRO A 707 18.72 14.81 7.95
C PRO A 707 17.80 13.68 8.45
N ALA A 708 16.78 14.03 9.23
CA ALA A 708 15.75 13.06 9.59
C ALA A 708 15.11 12.48 8.30
N HIS A 709 14.74 11.19 8.34
CA HIS A 709 14.05 10.56 7.19
C HIS A 709 12.80 11.36 6.84
N GLU A 710 12.67 11.65 5.56
CA GLU A 710 11.54 12.36 5.00
C GLU A 710 10.24 11.58 5.18
N VAL A 711 9.16 12.31 5.39
CA VAL A 711 7.80 11.80 5.41
C VAL A 711 7.02 12.52 4.32
N VAL A 712 6.29 11.76 3.51
CA VAL A 712 5.38 12.33 2.52
C VAL A 712 4.03 12.53 3.18
N ALA A 713 3.58 13.80 3.24
CA ALA A 713 2.25 14.17 3.66
C ALA A 713 1.39 14.50 2.44
N ARG A 714 0.33 13.72 2.20
CA ARG A 714 -0.67 13.97 1.18
C ARG A 714 -1.88 14.66 1.82
N PHE A 715 -1.99 15.96 1.65
CA PHE A 715 -3.16 16.73 2.04
C PHE A 715 -4.26 16.52 1.00
N GLU A 716 -5.36 15.92 1.44
CA GLU A 716 -6.40 15.42 0.54
C GLU A 716 -7.60 16.36 0.49
N ARG A 717 -7.83 17.13 1.56
CA ARG A 717 -8.92 18.10 1.63
C ARG A 717 -8.64 19.17 2.67
N LEU A 718 -8.96 20.42 2.35
CA LEU A 718 -9.02 21.54 3.30
C LEU A 718 -10.39 22.21 3.22
N ARG A 719 -10.99 22.51 4.38
CA ARG A 719 -12.27 23.23 4.49
C ARG A 719 -12.21 24.35 5.52
N VAL A 720 -12.91 25.44 5.23
CA VAL A 720 -13.13 26.55 6.17
C VAL A 720 -14.62 26.84 6.29
N ILE A 721 -15.15 26.65 7.49
CA ILE A 721 -16.59 26.68 7.78
C ILE A 721 -16.87 27.86 8.73
N PRO A 722 -17.65 28.89 8.32
CA PRO A 722 -18.10 29.96 9.21
C PRO A 722 -19.00 29.42 10.34
N ARG A 723 -18.99 30.06 11.52
CA ARG A 723 -19.76 29.63 12.70
C ARG A 723 -20.54 30.75 13.38
#